data_AF-A0A3B0TTY0-F1
#
_entry.id   AF-A0A3B0TTY0-F1
#
_cell.length_a   1.000
_cell.length_b   1.000
_cell.length_c   1.000
_cell.angle_alpha   90.00
_cell.angle_beta   90.00
_cell.angle_gamma   90.00
#
_symmetry.space_group_name_H-M   'P 1'
#
loop_
_entity.id
_entity.type
_entity.pdbx_description
1 polymer ?
#
loop_
_entity_poly.entity_id
_entity_poly.type
_entity_poly.pdbx_seq_one_letter_code
_entity_poly.pdbx_strand_id
1 'polypeptide(L)'
;MEIAEIIKKQIDKLREQLDKKELALGEIIFNNGECQILSQSSVMYELIVSNEITGTATEYALIVEDEGNIIPAIGKEACGWDKNSFACLLQVENELHLLDTKEHLEHKKYTRGGMVQRVLKERRQKADKAEYHIKWAANIYGDHILTNEKGIKYKVFLRDFENETGYSNSMDSMLNKLGTTKHIMYAFRKLKGNKPLYNRLGKKYPFIEIYCDPLNDYKITWHYPHKLPLDEQLLISRYFKKSRFIENEETTSFLGFIEEATNSKSIHIRPEVSKKLEAAYEKEMLKKLRDTHKPDFSAIKAKLFEYQKEGIVFALFRKAAIIADEMGLGKTIQAIGTAILKKGIFDFRKTLVVCPASIKEQWKKEIEKFSDEKALVVQGNPDERSIQYEDGGHYFFIVNYETVLRDQIAINKAGFDFLILDEAQRAKNYETKTASSLKRIEAKHKLVITGTPIENRLIDIFSIMGILDPYFFGPLWEFSYQHCLFDPERHNKINGYYNLKSLNKKLEGILIRREKRKVIDQLPNIQQINIPVNLSPLQADYHASYAKGLAQIIRKKFLTPYDLQRMMLLLANMRMVCDSTYLIDDETNESPKLEELEYILFEKLDVRNTNRKIIIFSEWVKVHKLIGKMLRSNNIGFVELNGRIPVKSRGELIRKFEDN
;
A
#
# COMPACT_ATOMS: atom_id res chain seq x y z
N MET A 1 -11.99 19.76 -36.18
CA MET A 1 -11.47 18.37 -36.13
C MET A 1 -11.55 17.91 -34.69
N GLU A 2 -11.87 16.64 -34.46
CA GLU A 2 -11.69 16.07 -33.12
C GLU A 2 -10.20 16.07 -32.79
N ILE A 3 -9.84 16.38 -31.55
CA ILE A 3 -8.43 16.51 -31.12
C ILE A 3 -7.63 15.21 -31.35
N ALA A 4 -8.32 14.06 -31.36
CA ALA A 4 -7.77 12.76 -31.75
C ALA A 4 -7.23 12.74 -33.18
N GLU A 5 -7.96 13.33 -34.13
CA GLU A 5 -7.53 13.39 -35.53
C GLU A 5 -6.33 14.33 -35.70
N ILE A 6 -6.31 15.44 -34.94
CA ILE A 6 -5.19 16.40 -34.95
C ILE A 6 -3.91 15.73 -34.46
N ILE A 7 -3.97 15.03 -33.33
CA ILE A 7 -2.81 14.34 -32.75
C ILE A 7 -2.31 13.24 -33.67
N LYS A 8 -3.21 12.41 -34.21
CA LYS A 8 -2.84 11.33 -35.12
C LYS A 8 -2.16 11.86 -36.38
N LYS A 9 -2.71 12.92 -36.99
CA LYS A 9 -2.13 13.58 -38.16
C LYS A 9 -0.75 14.17 -37.85
N GLN A 10 -0.57 14.73 -36.66
CA GLN A 10 0.72 15.26 -36.23
C GLN A 10 1.76 14.13 -36.02
N ILE A 11 1.37 13.00 -35.43
CA ILE A 11 2.26 11.83 -35.27
C ILE A 11 2.71 11.32 -36.64
N ASP A 12 1.80 11.15 -37.58
CA ASP A 12 2.11 10.68 -38.93
C ASP A 12 3.07 11.64 -39.65
N LYS A 13 2.83 12.95 -39.52
CA LYS A 13 3.73 13.99 -40.06
C LYS A 13 5.13 13.92 -39.43
N LEU A 14 5.23 13.70 -38.12
CA LEU A 14 6.52 13.65 -37.42
C LEU A 14 7.32 12.38 -37.74
N ARG A 15 6.66 11.27 -38.06
CA ARG A 15 7.32 10.05 -38.54
C ARG A 15 8.06 10.26 -39.86
N GLU A 16 7.66 11.25 -40.65
CA GLU A 16 8.35 11.63 -41.90
C GLU A 16 9.40 12.74 -41.69
N GLN A 17 9.29 13.55 -40.63
CA GLN A 17 10.14 14.72 -40.39
C GLN A 17 11.31 14.48 -39.42
N LEU A 18 11.15 13.62 -38.42
CA LEU A 18 12.19 13.31 -37.43
C LEU A 18 13.12 12.20 -37.93
N ASP A 19 14.38 12.24 -37.50
CA ASP A 19 15.32 11.15 -37.79
C ASP A 19 14.85 9.85 -37.12
N LYS A 20 15.15 8.71 -37.76
CA LYS A 20 14.80 7.37 -37.28
C LYS A 20 15.32 7.11 -35.86
N LYS A 21 16.48 7.66 -35.51
CA LYS A 21 17.05 7.54 -34.17
C LYS A 21 16.23 8.30 -33.13
N GLU A 22 15.73 9.49 -33.46
CA GLU A 22 14.91 10.29 -32.53
C GLU A 22 13.53 9.68 -32.34
N LEU A 23 12.92 9.16 -33.42
CA LEU A 23 11.66 8.42 -33.35
C LEU A 23 11.78 7.20 -32.44
N ALA A 24 12.81 6.36 -32.66
CA ALA A 24 13.05 5.17 -31.84
C ALA A 24 13.31 5.54 -30.36
N LEU A 25 14.07 6.60 -30.09
CA LEU A 25 14.29 7.06 -28.72
C LEU A 25 13.01 7.60 -28.08
N GLY A 26 12.18 8.34 -28.81
CA GLY A 26 10.89 8.83 -28.31
C GLY A 26 9.90 7.69 -28.03
N GLU A 27 9.83 6.69 -28.90
CA GLU A 27 9.06 5.46 -28.66
C GLU A 27 9.58 4.69 -27.45
N ILE A 28 10.91 4.62 -27.27
CA ILE A 28 11.50 4.01 -26.06
C ILE A 28 11.06 4.78 -24.82
N ILE A 29 11.19 6.11 -24.79
CA ILE A 29 10.77 6.97 -23.66
C ILE A 29 9.28 6.78 -23.34
N PHE A 30 8.43 6.74 -24.36
CA PHE A 30 6.99 6.48 -24.22
C PHE A 30 6.69 5.08 -23.68
N ASN A 31 7.21 4.01 -24.31
CA ASN A 31 6.96 2.62 -23.90
C ASN A 31 7.49 2.33 -22.48
N ASN A 32 8.52 3.04 -22.11
CA ASN A 32 9.08 3.05 -20.78
C ASN A 32 8.11 3.69 -19.76
N GLY A 33 7.25 4.62 -20.16
CA GLY A 33 6.42 5.41 -19.25
C GLY A 33 7.24 6.51 -18.55
N GLU A 34 8.25 7.05 -19.23
CA GLU A 34 9.03 8.21 -18.78
C GLU A 34 8.31 9.54 -19.03
N CYS A 35 7.24 9.53 -19.82
CA CYS A 35 6.39 10.66 -20.09
C CYS A 35 5.04 10.52 -19.39
N GLN A 36 4.56 11.59 -18.75
CA GLN A 36 3.25 11.62 -18.11
C GLN A 36 2.58 12.98 -18.26
N ILE A 37 1.26 12.97 -18.44
CA ILE A 37 0.46 14.19 -18.52
C ILE A 37 0.39 14.83 -17.12
N LEU A 38 0.86 16.07 -17.05
CA LEU A 38 0.79 16.92 -15.87
C LEU A 38 -0.52 17.66 -15.80
N SER A 39 -0.98 18.27 -16.88
CA SER A 39 -2.22 19.04 -16.95
C SER A 39 -2.78 19.01 -18.36
N GLN A 40 -4.06 19.32 -18.49
CA GLN A 40 -4.71 19.37 -19.79
C GLN A 40 -5.75 20.48 -19.87
N SER A 41 -5.95 20.95 -21.10
CA SER A 41 -7.00 21.87 -21.50
C SER A 41 -7.32 21.64 -22.98
N SER A 42 -8.33 22.34 -23.49
CA SER A 42 -8.65 22.31 -24.92
C SER A 42 -7.54 22.83 -25.84
N VAL A 43 -6.57 23.58 -25.30
CA VAL A 43 -5.52 24.30 -26.07
C VAL A 43 -4.10 23.91 -25.67
N MET A 44 -3.91 23.11 -24.63
CA MET A 44 -2.58 22.79 -24.10
C MET A 44 -2.60 21.50 -23.30
N TYR A 45 -1.60 20.66 -23.53
CA TYR A 45 -1.24 19.54 -22.65
C TYR A 45 0.11 19.82 -22.04
N GLU A 46 0.22 19.87 -20.72
CA GLU A 46 1.52 19.89 -20.05
C GLU A 46 1.91 18.48 -19.68
N LEU A 47 3.16 18.11 -19.91
CA LEU A 47 3.71 16.79 -19.67
C LEU A 47 5.05 16.89 -18.98
N ILE A 48 5.42 15.85 -18.26
CA ILE A 48 6.73 15.70 -17.66
C ILE A 48 7.46 14.54 -18.30
N VAL A 49 8.68 14.80 -18.77
CA VAL A 49 9.59 13.76 -19.28
C VAL A 49 10.72 13.57 -18.29
N SER A 50 10.82 12.37 -17.74
CA SER A 50 11.81 12.01 -16.72
C SER A 50 13.05 11.39 -17.36
N ASN A 51 14.23 11.99 -17.20
CA ASN A 51 15.50 11.42 -17.65
C ASN A 51 16.16 10.63 -16.52
N GLU A 52 16.20 9.30 -16.67
CA GLU A 52 16.71 8.40 -15.63
C GLU A 52 18.23 8.46 -15.42
N ILE A 53 18.99 8.81 -16.46
CA ILE A 53 20.46 8.80 -16.41
C ILE A 53 20.95 9.96 -15.55
N THR A 54 20.28 11.11 -15.66
CA THR A 54 20.62 12.34 -14.93
C THR A 54 19.77 12.56 -13.69
N GLY A 55 18.65 11.83 -13.54
CA GLY A 55 17.68 12.02 -12.46
C GLY A 55 16.90 13.34 -12.58
N THR A 56 16.96 14.00 -13.73
CA THR A 56 16.30 15.28 -13.99
C THR A 56 15.00 15.05 -14.74
N ALA A 57 13.96 15.83 -14.43
CA ALA A 57 12.71 15.79 -15.18
C ALA A 57 12.45 17.17 -15.80
N THR A 58 12.06 17.18 -17.07
CA THR A 58 11.79 18.39 -17.85
C THR A 58 10.30 18.47 -18.13
N GLU A 59 9.73 19.66 -17.96
CA GLU A 59 8.32 19.92 -18.24
C GLU A 59 8.20 20.44 -19.68
N TYR A 60 7.36 19.77 -20.46
CA TYR A 60 7.02 20.09 -21.82
C TYR A 60 5.56 20.52 -21.89
N ALA A 61 5.23 21.44 -22.79
CA ALA A 61 3.86 21.78 -23.13
C ALA A 61 3.62 21.52 -24.61
N LEU A 62 2.54 20.82 -24.94
CA LEU A 62 2.04 20.66 -26.31
C LEU A 62 0.87 21.63 -26.48
N ILE A 63 1.13 22.74 -27.16
CA ILE A 63 0.17 23.81 -27.40
C ILE A 63 -0.57 23.50 -28.70
N VAL A 64 -1.90 23.44 -28.64
CA VAL A 64 -2.77 23.23 -29.79
C VAL A 64 -3.26 24.59 -30.27
N GLU A 65 -2.81 25.00 -31.44
CA GLU A 65 -3.21 26.27 -32.07
C GLU A 65 -4.57 26.15 -32.77
N ASP A 66 -5.21 27.29 -33.05
CA ASP A 66 -6.55 27.39 -33.68
C ASP A 66 -6.63 26.71 -35.07
N GLU A 67 -5.50 26.55 -35.76
CA GLU A 67 -5.40 25.85 -37.05
C GLU A 67 -5.25 24.32 -36.92
N GLY A 68 -5.21 23.79 -35.69
CA GLY A 68 -5.00 22.36 -35.42
C GLY A 68 -3.55 21.91 -35.60
N ASN A 69 -2.59 22.83 -35.49
CA ASN A 69 -1.17 22.50 -35.36
C ASN A 69 -0.79 22.34 -33.88
N ILE A 70 0.13 21.42 -33.60
CA ILE A 70 0.67 21.22 -32.25
C ILE A 70 2.10 21.74 -32.21
N ILE A 71 2.39 22.62 -31.27
CA ILE A 71 3.72 23.18 -31.03
C ILE A 71 4.21 22.72 -29.66
N PRO A 72 5.37 22.04 -29.58
CA PRO A 72 5.98 21.71 -28.30
C PRO A 72 6.70 22.95 -27.74
N ALA A 73 6.68 23.11 -26.42
CA ALA A 73 7.34 24.19 -25.69
C ALA A 73 7.98 23.65 -24.41
N ILE A 74 9.03 24.33 -23.93
CA ILE A 74 9.62 24.10 -22.61
C ILE A 74 9.47 25.39 -21.82
N GLY A 75 8.67 25.36 -20.76
CA GLY A 75 8.29 26.58 -20.03
C GLY A 75 7.44 27.52 -20.90
N LYS A 76 7.95 28.71 -21.21
CA LYS A 76 7.26 29.72 -22.06
C LYS A 76 7.82 29.80 -23.49
N GLU A 77 8.85 29.02 -23.81
CA GLU A 77 9.53 29.09 -25.09
C GLU A 77 9.14 27.91 -25.98
N ALA A 78 8.69 28.20 -27.19
CA ALA A 78 8.45 27.19 -28.20
C ALA A 78 9.77 26.49 -28.55
N CYS A 79 9.72 25.17 -28.66
CA CYS A 79 10.86 24.33 -29.01
C CYS A 79 10.56 23.53 -30.27
N GLY A 80 11.60 22.97 -30.89
CA GLY A 80 11.43 22.04 -32.01
C GLY A 80 10.91 20.69 -31.54
N TRP A 81 10.46 19.88 -32.50
CA TRP A 81 10.20 18.46 -32.24
C TRP A 81 11.51 17.73 -32.02
N ASP A 82 11.58 16.95 -30.96
CA ASP A 82 12.71 16.10 -30.59
C ASP A 82 12.15 14.77 -30.04
N LYS A 83 13.04 13.86 -29.64
CA LYS A 83 12.65 12.59 -29.02
C LYS A 83 11.72 12.74 -27.79
N ASN A 84 11.86 13.80 -26.98
CA ASN A 84 11.12 13.98 -25.73
C ASN A 84 9.72 14.56 -26.01
N SER A 85 9.62 15.57 -26.87
CA SER A 85 8.35 16.15 -27.28
C SER A 85 7.54 15.19 -28.15
N PHE A 86 8.20 14.36 -28.98
CA PHE A 86 7.54 13.25 -29.67
C PHE A 86 6.98 12.22 -28.68
N ALA A 87 7.74 11.81 -27.65
CA ALA A 87 7.24 10.94 -26.60
C ALA A 87 6.03 11.54 -25.86
N CYS A 88 6.03 12.87 -25.66
CA CYS A 88 4.88 13.57 -25.10
C CYS A 88 3.63 13.42 -25.97
N LEU A 89 3.77 13.55 -27.28
CA LEU A 89 2.64 13.44 -28.20
C LEU A 89 2.05 12.02 -28.20
N LEU A 90 2.90 10.99 -28.15
CA LEU A 90 2.47 9.59 -27.99
C LEU A 90 1.73 9.36 -26.66
N GLN A 91 2.19 9.99 -25.58
CA GLN A 91 1.52 9.89 -24.28
C GLN A 91 0.11 10.50 -24.31
N VAL A 92 -0.05 11.67 -24.93
CA VAL A 92 -1.37 12.30 -25.10
C VAL A 92 -2.29 11.42 -25.94
N GLU A 93 -1.80 10.83 -27.04
CA GLU A 93 -2.58 9.90 -27.87
C GLU A 93 -3.06 8.69 -27.06
N ASN A 94 -2.17 8.05 -26.28
CA ASN A 94 -2.49 6.87 -25.50
C ASN A 94 -3.56 7.14 -24.43
N GLU A 95 -3.47 8.28 -23.75
CA GLU A 95 -4.38 8.61 -22.66
C GLU A 95 -5.63 9.36 -23.13
N LEU A 96 -5.74 9.75 -24.39
CA LEU A 96 -6.80 10.63 -24.92
C LEU A 96 -8.23 10.22 -24.54
N HIS A 97 -8.50 8.91 -24.49
CA HIS A 97 -9.81 8.34 -24.14
C HIS A 97 -10.16 8.48 -22.65
N LEU A 98 -9.18 8.79 -21.80
CA LEU A 98 -9.30 9.07 -20.37
C LEU A 98 -9.39 10.57 -20.07
N LEU A 99 -9.14 11.42 -21.07
CA LEU A 99 -9.04 12.87 -20.91
C LEU A 99 -10.40 13.54 -21.12
N ASP A 100 -10.97 14.14 -20.07
CA ASP A 100 -12.11 15.06 -20.22
C ASP A 100 -11.59 16.46 -20.58
N THR A 101 -11.82 16.88 -21.83
CA THR A 101 -11.43 18.21 -22.33
C THR A 101 -12.15 19.38 -21.65
N LYS A 102 -13.17 19.10 -20.81
CA LYS A 102 -13.87 20.11 -19.98
C LYS A 102 -13.33 20.24 -18.56
N GLU A 103 -12.47 19.33 -18.09
CA GLU A 103 -11.85 19.44 -16.77
C GLU A 103 -10.46 20.10 -16.88
N HIS A 104 -10.37 21.36 -16.43
CA HIS A 104 -9.08 22.00 -16.13
C HIS A 104 -8.51 21.37 -14.86
N LEU A 105 -7.73 20.30 -15.03
CA LEU A 105 -6.90 19.79 -13.96
C LEU A 105 -5.59 20.57 -14.04
N GLU A 106 -5.48 21.70 -13.34
CA GLU A 106 -4.19 22.31 -13.04
C GLU A 106 -3.50 21.50 -11.92
N HIS A 107 -2.17 21.43 -11.96
CA HIS A 107 -1.38 20.66 -11.00
C HIS A 107 -0.22 21.48 -10.46
N LYS A 108 0.09 21.27 -9.20
CA LYS A 108 1.21 21.88 -8.49
C LYS A 108 2.22 20.80 -8.11
N LYS A 109 3.40 20.88 -8.70
CA LYS A 109 4.59 20.15 -8.27
C LYS A 109 5.37 20.99 -7.26
N TYR A 110 5.59 20.44 -6.08
CA TYR A 110 6.43 21.11 -5.08
C TYR A 110 7.90 20.91 -5.41
N THR A 111 8.77 21.85 -5.02
CA THR A 111 10.21 21.59 -4.85
C THR A 111 10.46 20.95 -3.49
N ARG A 112 11.65 20.35 -3.27
CA ARG A 112 12.03 19.80 -1.95
C ARG A 112 11.87 20.85 -0.84
N GLY A 113 12.43 22.04 -1.06
CA GLY A 113 12.35 23.16 -0.11
C GLY A 113 10.92 23.64 0.12
N GLY A 114 10.13 23.80 -0.95
CA GLY A 114 8.74 24.22 -0.86
C GLY A 114 7.86 23.22 -0.10
N MET A 115 8.06 21.92 -0.31
CA MET A 115 7.36 20.87 0.43
C MET A 115 7.75 20.88 1.91
N VAL A 116 9.04 20.97 2.23
CA VAL A 116 9.53 21.04 3.62
C VAL A 116 8.92 22.24 4.35
N GLN A 117 8.93 23.43 3.74
CA GLN A 117 8.35 24.64 4.35
C GLN A 117 6.85 24.48 4.65
N ARG A 118 6.07 23.96 3.70
CA ARG A 118 4.65 23.66 3.89
C ARG A 118 4.45 22.74 5.10
N VAL A 119 5.22 21.67 5.15
CA VAL A 119 5.09 20.61 6.16
C VAL A 119 5.52 21.09 7.55
N LEU A 120 6.54 21.95 7.63
CA LEU A 120 6.93 22.63 8.88
C LEU A 120 5.84 23.61 9.35
N LYS A 121 5.21 24.36 8.44
CA LYS A 121 4.08 25.26 8.76
C LYS A 121 2.90 24.48 9.35
N GLU A 122 2.51 23.37 8.74
CA GLU A 122 1.46 22.48 9.25
C GLU A 122 1.81 21.89 10.64
N ARG A 123 3.06 21.48 10.85
CA ARG A 123 3.53 20.99 12.16
C ARG A 123 3.50 22.08 13.22
N ARG A 124 3.89 23.30 12.89
CA ARG A 124 3.86 24.45 13.81
C ARG A 124 2.42 24.77 14.21
N GLN A 125 1.47 24.82 13.28
CA GLN A 125 0.05 24.97 13.59
C GLN A 125 -0.49 23.87 14.52
N LYS A 126 -0.07 22.61 14.30
CA LYS A 126 -0.44 21.49 15.19
C LYS A 126 0.20 21.61 16.57
N ALA A 127 1.44 22.09 16.66
CA ALA A 127 2.08 22.38 17.94
C ALA A 127 1.36 23.53 18.66
N ASP A 128 0.91 24.54 17.91
CA ASP A 128 0.27 25.71 18.50
C ASP A 128 -1.05 25.39 19.18
N LYS A 129 -1.85 24.52 18.55
CA LYS A 129 -3.14 24.02 19.06
C LYS A 129 -3.03 22.93 20.12
N ALA A 130 -1.84 22.38 20.36
CA ALA A 130 -1.68 21.27 21.30
C ALA A 130 -1.60 21.75 22.75
N GLU A 131 -2.17 20.96 23.66
CA GLU A 131 -2.02 21.16 25.10
C GLU A 131 -1.14 20.07 25.70
N TYR A 132 0.13 20.41 25.95
CA TYR A 132 1.11 19.49 26.54
C TYR A 132 1.61 20.02 27.88
N HIS A 133 1.76 19.11 28.83
CA HIS A 133 2.45 19.39 30.08
C HIS A 133 3.94 19.04 29.94
N ILE A 134 4.85 19.94 30.33
CA ILE A 134 6.29 19.70 30.26
C ILE A 134 6.89 19.71 31.67
N LYS A 135 7.49 18.59 32.05
CA LYS A 135 8.42 18.51 33.18
C LYS A 135 9.83 18.80 32.67
N TRP A 136 10.34 19.99 33.02
CA TRP A 136 11.66 20.47 32.60
C TRP A 136 12.77 19.79 33.43
N ALA A 137 13.83 19.32 32.76
CA ALA A 137 15.10 19.00 33.38
C ALA A 137 15.77 20.25 33.98
N ALA A 138 16.79 20.06 34.82
CA ALA A 138 17.54 21.15 35.45
C ALA A 138 18.42 21.97 34.47
N ASN A 139 18.60 21.48 33.24
CA ASN A 139 19.40 22.08 32.18
C ASN A 139 18.55 22.23 30.92
N ILE A 140 18.78 23.29 30.14
CA ILE A 140 18.08 23.52 28.85
C ILE A 140 18.43 22.47 27.78
N TYR A 141 19.60 21.84 27.91
CA TYR A 141 20.05 20.70 27.13
C TYR A 141 19.80 19.38 27.89
N GLY A 142 18.77 19.34 28.73
CA GLY A 142 18.38 18.14 29.45
C GLY A 142 17.31 17.35 28.71
N ASP A 143 17.13 16.08 29.09
CA ASP A 143 15.99 15.28 28.64
C ASP A 143 14.71 15.76 29.36
N HIS A 144 13.92 16.59 28.69
CA HIS A 144 12.61 17.06 29.17
C HIS A 144 11.54 15.99 28.95
N ILE A 145 10.55 15.93 29.84
CA ILE A 145 9.43 14.98 29.71
C ILE A 145 8.17 15.76 29.35
N LEU A 146 7.68 15.55 28.12
CA LEU A 146 6.46 16.13 27.60
C LEU A 146 5.33 15.10 27.66
N THR A 147 4.22 15.43 28.30
CA THR A 147 3.04 14.55 28.43
C THR A 147 1.88 15.12 27.63
N ASN A 148 1.26 14.30 26.78
CA ASN A 148 0.09 14.71 26.00
C ASN A 148 -1.25 14.47 26.73
N GLU A 149 -2.34 14.95 26.14
CA GLU A 149 -3.73 14.79 26.63
C GLU A 149 -4.15 13.33 26.87
N LYS A 150 -3.49 12.36 26.22
CA LYS A 150 -3.75 10.92 26.38
C LYS A 150 -2.84 10.27 27.43
N GLY A 151 -2.08 11.06 28.19
CA GLY A 151 -1.11 10.58 29.19
C GLY A 151 0.17 9.98 28.61
N ILE A 152 0.39 10.04 27.29
CA ILE A 152 1.60 9.52 26.65
C ILE A 152 2.76 10.48 26.89
N LYS A 153 3.87 9.93 27.38
CA LYS A 153 5.10 10.68 27.70
C LYS A 153 6.11 10.59 26.58
N TYR A 154 6.68 11.73 26.22
CA TYR A 154 7.75 11.87 25.23
C TYR A 154 8.97 12.50 25.89
N LYS A 155 10.13 11.89 25.66
CA LYS A 155 11.43 12.49 25.98
C LYS A 155 11.76 13.49 24.86
N VAL A 156 12.09 14.72 25.22
CA VAL A 156 12.41 15.81 24.29
C VAL A 156 13.72 16.47 24.74
N PHE A 157 14.67 16.58 23.82
CA PHE A 157 15.96 17.22 24.05
C PHE A 157 16.14 18.33 23.01
N LEU A 158 16.47 19.53 23.48
CA LEU A 158 16.62 20.73 22.64
C LEU A 158 18.10 20.90 22.27
N ARG A 159 18.48 20.50 21.06
CA ARG A 159 19.89 20.45 20.65
C ARG A 159 20.39 21.81 20.19
N ASP A 160 19.65 22.44 19.28
CA ASP A 160 20.05 23.66 18.60
C ASP A 160 18.92 24.70 18.70
N PHE A 161 19.21 25.82 19.36
CA PHE A 161 18.26 26.89 19.62
C PHE A 161 18.08 27.85 18.44
N GLU A 162 19.06 27.90 17.53
CA GLU A 162 19.02 28.72 16.31
C GLU A 162 18.09 28.07 15.29
N ASN A 163 18.32 26.79 15.01
CA ASN A 163 17.55 26.03 14.02
C ASN A 163 16.31 25.33 14.61
N GLU A 164 16.08 25.43 15.93
CA GLU A 164 15.00 24.76 16.66
C GLU A 164 14.95 23.23 16.42
N THR A 165 16.13 22.61 16.34
CA THR A 165 16.27 21.16 16.14
C THR A 165 16.59 20.45 17.45
N GLY A 166 16.28 19.16 17.49
CA GLY A 166 16.44 18.37 18.70
C GLY A 166 16.15 16.90 18.51
N TYR A 167 16.05 16.21 19.64
CA TYR A 167 15.70 14.80 19.71
C TYR A 167 14.34 14.62 20.38
N SER A 168 13.55 13.68 19.86
CA SER A 168 12.36 13.19 20.54
C SER A 168 12.24 11.69 20.34
N ASN A 169 11.84 10.95 21.37
CA ASN A 169 11.54 9.51 21.24
C ASN A 169 10.20 9.20 20.54
N SER A 170 9.58 10.20 19.90
CA SER A 170 8.34 10.02 19.15
C SER A 170 8.59 9.38 17.79
N MET A 171 7.63 8.59 17.30
CA MET A 171 7.68 7.96 15.97
C MET A 171 7.86 8.98 14.84
N ASP A 172 7.29 10.18 14.99
CA ASP A 172 7.48 11.29 14.04
C ASP A 172 8.97 11.67 13.91
N SER A 173 9.68 11.79 15.05
CA SER A 173 11.10 12.16 15.05
C SER A 173 11.99 11.14 14.38
N MET A 174 11.61 9.85 14.45
CA MET A 174 12.38 8.75 13.87
C MET A 174 12.24 8.65 12.34
N LEU A 175 11.17 9.22 11.77
CA LEU A 175 10.82 9.01 10.37
C LEU A 175 10.78 10.30 9.54
N ASN A 176 10.67 11.48 10.16
CA ASN A 176 10.32 12.70 9.43
C ASN A 176 11.43 13.38 8.62
N LYS A 177 12.73 13.14 8.88
CA LYS A 177 13.86 13.84 8.20
C LYS A 177 13.83 15.37 8.27
N LEU A 178 13.25 15.96 9.32
CA LEU A 178 13.12 17.41 9.48
C LEU A 178 13.96 17.99 10.63
N GLY A 179 14.59 17.13 11.45
CA GLY A 179 15.35 17.56 12.64
C GLY A 179 14.49 18.14 13.77
N THR A 180 13.18 18.28 13.56
CA THR A 180 12.22 18.82 14.53
C THR A 180 10.88 18.10 14.43
N THR A 181 10.05 18.23 15.47
CA THR A 181 8.70 17.66 15.55
C THR A 181 7.77 18.67 16.19
N LYS A 182 6.46 18.43 16.15
CA LYS A 182 5.50 19.24 16.92
C LYS A 182 5.84 19.31 18.41
N HIS A 183 6.43 18.25 18.98
CA HIS A 183 6.82 18.20 20.40
C HIS A 183 8.03 19.10 20.69
N ILE A 184 9.03 19.05 19.81
CA ILE A 184 10.24 19.89 19.89
C ILE A 184 9.86 21.37 19.69
N MET A 185 9.06 21.68 18.66
CA MET A 185 8.55 23.03 18.40
C MET A 185 7.76 23.59 19.59
N TYR A 186 6.89 22.77 20.19
CA TYR A 186 6.12 23.16 21.37
C TYR A 186 7.02 23.49 22.56
N ALA A 187 8.03 22.65 22.83
CA ALA A 187 8.99 22.86 23.91
C ALA A 187 9.82 24.14 23.69
N PHE A 188 10.37 24.37 22.50
CA PHE A 188 11.07 25.63 22.19
C PHE A 188 10.19 26.85 22.45
N ARG A 189 8.94 26.83 21.96
CA ARG A 189 7.98 27.93 22.17
C ARG A 189 7.73 28.21 23.65
N LYS A 190 7.46 27.17 24.45
CA LYS A 190 7.20 27.31 25.89
C LYS A 190 8.42 27.82 26.66
N LEU A 191 9.62 27.38 26.28
CA LEU A 191 10.86 27.83 26.92
C LEU A 191 11.20 29.27 26.55
N LYS A 192 11.15 29.63 25.26
CA LYS A 192 11.37 31.01 24.77
C LYS A 192 10.34 32.00 25.33
N GLY A 193 9.10 31.56 25.54
CA GLY A 193 8.02 32.36 26.13
C GLY A 193 8.12 32.54 27.66
N ASN A 194 8.98 31.80 28.37
CA ASN A 194 9.09 31.85 29.83
C ASN A 194 10.52 32.22 30.27
N LYS A 195 10.81 33.54 30.25
CA LYS A 195 12.13 34.08 30.64
C LYS A 195 12.58 33.66 32.06
N PRO A 196 11.72 33.68 33.10
CA PRO A 196 12.13 33.21 34.44
C PRO A 196 12.59 31.76 34.45
N LEU A 197 11.87 30.86 33.78
CA LEU A 197 12.26 29.47 33.66
C LEU A 197 13.59 29.32 32.92
N TYR A 198 13.74 29.97 31.76
CA TYR A 198 14.95 29.91 30.95
C TYR A 198 16.20 30.36 31.72
N ASN A 199 16.08 31.42 32.53
CA ASN A 199 17.20 31.93 33.34
C ASN A 199 17.57 31.02 34.50
N ARG A 200 16.61 30.27 35.06
CA ARG A 200 16.84 29.33 36.17
C ARG A 200 17.55 28.05 35.72
N LEU A 201 17.37 27.63 34.48
CA LEU A 201 17.93 26.37 33.97
C LEU A 201 19.42 26.51 33.62
N GLY A 202 20.20 25.47 33.90
CA GLY A 202 21.60 25.38 33.49
C GLY A 202 21.76 25.43 31.97
N LYS A 203 22.89 25.98 31.50
CA LYS A 203 23.17 26.24 30.07
C LYS A 203 24.39 25.49 29.52
N LYS A 204 24.97 24.57 30.30
CA LYS A 204 26.14 23.79 29.89
C LYS A 204 25.70 22.58 29.07
N TYR A 205 26.30 22.37 27.89
CA TYR A 205 26.02 21.17 27.11
C TYR A 205 26.59 19.93 27.82
N PRO A 206 25.77 18.92 28.17
CA PRO A 206 26.13 17.93 29.19
C PRO A 206 27.05 16.81 28.72
N PHE A 207 27.02 16.43 27.44
CA PHE A 207 27.73 15.26 26.90
C PHE A 207 28.01 15.44 25.40
N ILE A 208 28.89 14.62 24.83
CA ILE A 208 29.04 14.45 23.39
C ILE A 208 27.92 13.52 22.92
N GLU A 209 27.05 14.00 22.04
CA GLU A 209 25.89 13.24 21.58
C GLU A 209 26.23 12.47 20.30
N ILE A 210 26.01 11.15 20.29
CA ILE A 210 26.06 10.31 19.09
C ILE A 210 24.64 9.95 18.71
N TYR A 211 24.21 10.29 17.49
CA TYR A 211 22.83 10.13 17.05
C TYR A 211 22.72 9.91 15.54
N CYS A 212 21.54 9.48 15.09
CA CYS A 212 21.22 9.39 13.66
C CYS A 212 20.66 10.72 13.17
N ASP A 213 21.36 11.41 12.26
CA ASP A 213 20.99 12.76 11.83
C ASP A 213 19.80 12.78 10.86
N PRO A 214 18.61 13.26 11.26
CA PRO A 214 17.46 13.29 10.37
C PRO A 214 17.67 14.15 9.12
N LEU A 215 18.55 15.16 9.18
CA LEU A 215 18.81 16.07 8.06
C LEU A 215 19.79 15.49 7.03
N ASN A 216 20.57 14.48 7.44
CA ASN A 216 21.56 13.79 6.61
C ASN A 216 21.21 12.30 6.48
N ASP A 217 19.97 12.01 6.09
CA ASP A 217 19.44 10.65 5.83
C ASP A 217 19.70 9.63 6.96
N TYR A 218 19.62 10.11 8.20
CA TYR A 218 19.86 9.33 9.42
C TYR A 218 21.25 8.69 9.48
N LYS A 219 22.25 9.23 8.78
CA LYS A 219 23.66 8.84 8.97
C LYS A 219 24.06 9.07 10.43
N ILE A 220 24.89 8.17 10.97
CA ILE A 220 25.36 8.27 12.35
C ILE A 220 26.33 9.46 12.39
N THR A 221 26.10 10.40 13.29
CA THR A 221 26.89 11.63 13.46
C THR A 221 27.13 11.91 14.93
N TRP A 222 27.95 12.92 15.22
CA TRP A 222 28.18 13.41 16.56
C TRP A 222 28.02 14.93 16.68
N HIS A 223 27.60 15.39 17.86
CA HIS A 223 27.48 16.81 18.17
C HIS A 223 28.00 17.13 19.58
N TYR A 224 28.87 18.15 19.64
CA TYR A 224 29.29 18.80 20.87
C TYR A 224 29.71 20.24 20.54
N PRO A 225 29.17 21.27 21.20
CA PRO A 225 29.44 22.68 20.85
C PRO A 225 30.76 23.22 21.40
N HIS A 226 31.44 22.48 22.29
CA HIS A 226 32.70 22.90 22.91
C HIS A 226 33.89 22.09 22.36
N LYS A 227 35.11 22.47 22.74
CA LYS A 227 36.32 21.70 22.39
C LYS A 227 36.25 20.31 23.05
N LEU A 228 36.44 19.26 22.24
CA LEU A 228 36.48 17.89 22.73
C LEU A 228 37.67 17.70 23.68
N PRO A 229 37.52 16.92 24.77
CA PRO A 229 38.68 16.45 25.51
C PRO A 229 39.52 15.48 24.65
N LEU A 230 40.80 15.33 25.00
CA LEU A 230 41.79 14.66 24.13
C LEU A 230 41.44 13.19 23.86
N ASP A 231 40.99 12.45 24.88
CA ASP A 231 40.67 11.02 24.77
C ASP A 231 39.46 10.80 23.86
N GLU A 232 38.39 11.58 24.04
CA GLU A 232 37.21 11.52 23.16
C GLU A 232 37.51 12.03 21.75
N GLN A 233 38.42 13.00 21.59
CA GLN A 233 38.89 13.45 20.27
C GLN A 233 39.63 12.32 19.53
N LEU A 234 40.48 11.56 20.22
CA LEU A 234 41.16 10.40 19.66
C LEU A 234 40.17 9.30 19.27
N LEU A 235 39.18 9.02 20.13
CA LEU A 235 38.15 8.02 19.84
C LEU A 235 37.31 8.41 18.63
N ILE A 236 36.79 9.64 18.60
CA ILE A 236 35.96 10.14 17.49
C ILE A 236 36.76 10.17 16.19
N SER A 237 38.01 10.66 16.20
CA SER A 237 38.84 10.72 14.99
C SER A 237 39.22 9.33 14.46
N ARG A 238 39.34 8.31 15.31
CA ARG A 238 39.58 6.93 14.87
C ARG A 238 38.44 6.38 14.00
N TYR A 239 37.20 6.61 14.41
CA TYR A 239 36.02 6.02 13.76
C TYR A 239 35.41 6.93 12.69
N PHE A 240 35.26 8.23 12.98
CA PHE A 240 34.72 9.21 12.01
C PHE A 240 35.77 9.72 11.02
N LYS A 241 37.07 9.44 11.26
CA LYS A 241 38.18 9.87 10.41
C LYS A 241 38.13 11.40 10.22
N LYS A 242 38.13 11.87 8.96
CA LYS A 242 37.94 13.28 8.58
C LYS A 242 36.48 13.65 8.30
N SER A 243 35.57 12.69 8.37
CA SER A 243 34.14 12.92 8.17
C SER A 243 33.47 13.33 9.49
N ARG A 244 32.29 13.95 9.38
CA ARG A 244 31.43 14.19 10.55
C ARG A 244 30.40 13.08 10.75
N PHE A 245 30.25 12.19 9.77
CA PHE A 245 29.25 11.13 9.77
C PHE A 245 29.82 9.81 9.24
N ILE A 246 29.17 8.71 9.59
CA ILE A 246 29.47 7.35 9.11
C ILE A 246 28.60 7.05 7.89
N GLU A 247 29.21 6.51 6.85
CA GLU A 247 28.50 6.06 5.66
C GLU A 247 27.71 4.78 5.92
N ASN A 248 26.64 4.55 5.14
CA ASN A 248 25.76 3.41 5.37
C ASN A 248 26.52 2.07 5.18
N GLU A 249 27.51 2.02 4.30
CA GLU A 249 28.38 0.85 4.06
C GLU A 249 29.32 0.56 5.24
N GLU A 250 29.73 1.59 5.99
CA GLU A 250 30.61 1.46 7.15
C GLU A 250 29.83 1.21 8.46
N THR A 251 28.49 1.18 8.41
CA THR A 251 27.64 1.10 9.61
C THR A 251 27.92 -0.14 10.44
N THR A 252 28.12 -1.31 9.84
CA THR A 252 28.42 -2.54 10.60
C THR A 252 29.79 -2.50 11.27
N SER A 253 30.76 -1.75 10.75
CA SER A 253 32.08 -1.59 11.39
C SER A 253 32.05 -0.69 12.64
N PHE A 254 30.95 0.04 12.87
CA PHE A 254 30.82 1.01 13.96
C PHE A 254 30.50 0.38 15.32
N LEU A 255 30.29 -0.94 15.40
CA LEU A 255 30.02 -1.63 16.67
C LEU A 255 31.18 -1.44 17.68
N GLY A 256 32.43 -1.48 17.21
CA GLY A 256 33.60 -1.26 18.05
C GLY A 256 33.60 0.11 18.74
N PHE A 257 33.08 1.16 18.07
CA PHE A 257 32.92 2.47 18.70
C PHE A 257 31.95 2.41 19.87
N ILE A 258 30.82 1.69 19.73
CA ILE A 258 29.81 1.59 20.79
C ILE A 258 30.41 0.91 22.02
N GLU A 259 31.17 -0.16 21.83
CA GLU A 259 31.84 -0.89 22.92
C GLU A 259 32.85 0.00 23.66
N GLU A 260 33.70 0.73 22.94
CA GLU A 260 34.68 1.66 23.52
C GLU A 260 33.99 2.86 24.21
N ALA A 261 32.96 3.43 23.57
CA ALA A 261 32.26 4.62 24.05
C ALA A 261 31.35 4.34 25.26
N THR A 262 30.84 3.11 25.43
CA THR A 262 30.00 2.73 26.59
C THR A 262 30.74 2.92 27.92
N ASN A 263 32.08 2.87 27.90
CA ASN A 263 32.91 3.11 29.09
C ASN A 263 33.15 4.60 29.39
N SER A 264 32.80 5.52 28.48
CA SER A 264 32.96 6.96 28.67
C SER A 264 31.71 7.59 29.28
N LYS A 265 31.87 8.33 30.38
CA LYS A 265 30.78 9.13 30.98
C LYS A 265 30.47 10.40 30.18
N SER A 266 31.36 10.79 29.26
CA SER A 266 31.23 12.02 28.46
C SER A 266 30.42 11.80 27.18
N ILE A 267 30.23 10.55 26.74
CA ILE A 267 29.57 10.22 25.47
C ILE A 267 28.18 9.66 25.75
N HIS A 268 27.17 10.21 25.07
CA HIS A 268 25.80 9.74 25.14
C HIS A 268 25.35 9.23 23.77
N ILE A 269 25.14 7.92 23.66
CA ILE A 269 24.65 7.28 22.45
C ILE A 269 23.13 7.23 22.49
N ARG A 270 22.47 7.79 21.47
CA ARG A 270 21.01 7.74 21.37
C ARG A 270 20.53 6.34 20.93
N PRO A 271 19.36 5.87 21.42
CA PRO A 271 18.86 4.51 21.14
C PRO A 271 18.70 4.18 19.66
N GLU A 272 18.42 5.18 18.81
CA GLU A 272 18.30 5.00 17.36
C GLU A 272 19.61 4.56 16.68
N VAL A 273 20.76 4.83 17.29
CA VAL A 273 22.07 4.39 16.75
C VAL A 273 22.18 2.87 16.87
N SER A 274 21.92 2.32 18.05
CA SER A 274 21.92 0.87 18.28
C SER A 274 20.94 0.15 17.38
N LYS A 275 19.71 0.68 17.24
CA LYS A 275 18.70 0.13 16.32
C LYS A 275 19.16 0.13 14.87
N LYS A 276 19.86 1.18 14.42
CA LYS A 276 20.40 1.27 13.06
C LYS A 276 21.50 0.24 12.83
N LEU A 277 22.37 0.01 13.83
CA LEU A 277 23.41 -1.02 13.77
C LEU A 277 22.80 -2.43 13.71
N GLU A 278 21.88 -2.75 14.61
CA GLU A 278 21.15 -4.03 14.62
C GLU A 278 20.48 -4.31 13.27
N ALA A 279 19.80 -3.30 12.70
CA ALA A 279 19.16 -3.42 11.39
C ALA A 279 20.17 -3.67 10.25
N ALA A 280 21.35 -3.04 10.29
CA ALA A 280 22.40 -3.24 9.30
C ALA A 280 22.99 -4.65 9.36
N TYR A 281 23.33 -5.13 10.57
CA TYR A 281 23.82 -6.49 10.78
C TYR A 281 22.81 -7.55 10.35
N GLU A 282 21.55 -7.39 10.74
CA GLU A 282 20.51 -8.34 10.37
C GLU A 282 20.27 -8.38 8.86
N LYS A 283 20.38 -7.24 8.17
CA LYS A 283 20.32 -7.18 6.70
C LYS A 283 21.46 -7.97 6.04
N GLU A 284 22.69 -7.84 6.55
CA GLU A 284 23.82 -8.64 6.06
C GLU A 284 23.64 -10.14 6.34
N MET A 285 23.16 -10.49 7.54
CA MET A 285 22.89 -11.87 7.93
C MET A 285 21.83 -12.50 7.00
N LEU A 286 20.71 -11.81 6.77
CA LEU A 286 19.65 -12.27 5.87
C LEU A 286 20.15 -12.45 4.43
N LYS A 287 21.03 -11.56 3.95
CA LYS A 287 21.66 -11.70 2.64
C LYS A 287 22.53 -12.97 2.56
N LYS A 288 23.38 -13.20 3.57
CA LYS A 288 24.21 -14.42 3.66
C LYS A 288 23.36 -15.68 3.71
N LEU A 289 22.29 -15.69 4.51
CA LEU A 289 21.38 -16.82 4.60
C LEU A 289 20.67 -17.11 3.28
N ARG A 290 20.20 -16.08 2.58
CA ARG A 290 19.57 -16.23 1.26
C ARG A 290 20.50 -16.89 0.25
N ASP A 291 21.79 -16.57 0.28
CA ASP A 291 22.75 -17.04 -0.70
C ASP A 291 23.30 -18.46 -0.35
N THR A 292 23.17 -18.90 0.92
CA THR A 292 23.74 -20.18 1.40
C THR A 292 22.69 -21.25 1.72
N HIS A 293 21.50 -20.85 2.18
CA HIS A 293 20.49 -21.76 2.67
C HIS A 293 19.56 -22.21 1.55
N LYS A 294 19.45 -23.52 1.36
CA LYS A 294 18.47 -24.13 0.45
C LYS A 294 17.18 -24.43 1.21
N PRO A 295 16.05 -23.80 0.86
CA PRO A 295 14.78 -24.02 1.56
C PRO A 295 14.29 -25.45 1.40
N ASP A 296 13.98 -26.11 2.52
CA ASP A 296 13.34 -27.43 2.52
C ASP A 296 11.82 -27.28 2.70
N PHE A 297 11.05 -27.66 1.69
CA PHE A 297 9.59 -27.57 1.71
C PHE A 297 8.90 -28.82 2.30
N SER A 298 9.66 -29.82 2.77
CA SER A 298 9.12 -31.08 3.31
C SER A 298 8.14 -30.91 4.48
N ALA A 299 8.33 -29.86 5.28
CA ALA A 299 7.46 -29.51 6.41
C ALA A 299 6.07 -28.96 5.99
N ILE A 300 5.85 -28.69 4.70
CA ILE A 300 4.58 -28.22 4.16
C ILE A 300 3.82 -29.43 3.58
N LYS A 301 2.65 -29.74 4.14
CA LYS A 301 1.80 -30.87 3.73
C LYS A 301 0.99 -30.58 2.47
N ALA A 302 1.65 -30.05 1.44
CA ALA A 302 1.03 -29.75 0.16
C ALA A 302 2.05 -29.89 -0.98
N LYS A 303 1.59 -30.34 -2.15
CA LYS A 303 2.39 -30.27 -3.38
C LYS A 303 2.33 -28.84 -3.91
N LEU A 304 3.43 -28.10 -3.72
CA LEU A 304 3.56 -26.71 -4.17
C LEU A 304 3.90 -26.63 -5.66
N PHE A 305 3.27 -25.70 -6.37
CA PHE A 305 3.70 -25.30 -7.72
C PHE A 305 5.04 -24.53 -7.64
N GLU A 306 5.81 -24.49 -8.74
CA GLU A 306 7.12 -23.82 -8.75
C GLU A 306 7.00 -22.32 -8.44
N TYR A 307 5.99 -21.65 -9.01
CA TYR A 307 5.74 -20.25 -8.66
C TYR A 307 5.39 -20.08 -7.16
N GLN A 308 4.73 -21.04 -6.52
CA GLN A 308 4.44 -20.93 -5.09
C GLN A 308 5.73 -21.04 -4.26
N LYS A 309 6.65 -21.94 -4.65
CA LYS A 309 7.97 -22.05 -4.03
C LYS A 309 8.74 -20.75 -4.18
N GLU A 310 8.79 -20.18 -5.38
CA GLU A 310 9.45 -18.87 -5.63
C GLU A 310 8.90 -17.76 -4.72
N GLY A 311 7.58 -17.68 -4.54
CA GLY A 311 6.96 -16.67 -3.67
C GLY A 311 7.30 -16.87 -2.19
N ILE A 312 7.37 -18.12 -1.73
CA ILE A 312 7.83 -18.48 -0.39
C ILE A 312 9.29 -18.06 -0.21
N VAL A 313 10.20 -18.47 -1.12
CA VAL A 313 11.63 -18.12 -1.06
C VAL A 313 11.82 -16.60 -1.10
N PHE A 314 11.01 -15.89 -1.89
CA PHE A 314 11.02 -14.44 -1.94
C PHE A 314 10.74 -13.82 -0.57
N ALA A 315 9.72 -14.28 0.16
CA ALA A 315 9.41 -13.74 1.49
C ALA A 315 10.32 -14.27 2.61
N LEU A 316 10.96 -15.42 2.43
CA LEU A 316 11.67 -16.16 3.47
C LEU A 316 12.81 -15.38 4.13
N PHE A 317 13.69 -14.76 3.33
CA PHE A 317 14.87 -14.03 3.81
C PHE A 317 14.68 -12.51 3.83
N ARG A 318 13.43 -12.05 3.86
CA ARG A 318 13.09 -10.63 3.94
C ARG A 318 12.36 -10.32 5.24
N LYS A 319 12.67 -9.16 5.83
CA LYS A 319 11.92 -8.60 6.96
C LYS A 319 10.54 -8.12 6.56
N ALA A 320 10.41 -7.63 5.34
CA ALA A 320 9.18 -7.14 4.79
C ALA A 320 9.04 -7.69 3.37
N ALA A 321 7.87 -8.23 3.04
CA ALA A 321 7.56 -8.74 1.71
C ALA A 321 6.08 -8.53 1.38
N ILE A 322 5.79 -8.38 0.09
CA ILE A 322 4.45 -8.30 -0.48
C ILE A 322 4.34 -9.40 -1.55
N ILE A 323 3.43 -10.36 -1.35
CA ILE A 323 3.02 -11.31 -2.38
C ILE A 323 1.69 -10.82 -2.96
N ALA A 324 1.78 -10.22 -4.13
CA ALA A 324 0.69 -9.56 -4.84
C ALA A 324 0.15 -10.42 -6.01
N ASP A 325 0.25 -11.74 -5.89
CA ASP A 325 -0.22 -12.69 -6.90
C ASP A 325 -1.73 -12.57 -7.14
N GLU A 326 -2.16 -12.78 -8.39
CA GLU A 326 -3.56 -12.78 -8.77
C GLU A 326 -4.41 -13.73 -7.91
N MET A 327 -5.68 -13.38 -7.72
CA MET A 327 -6.64 -14.18 -6.95
C MET A 327 -6.73 -15.61 -7.51
N GLY A 328 -6.63 -16.61 -6.63
CA GLY A 328 -6.66 -18.03 -7.00
C GLY A 328 -5.29 -18.70 -7.16
N LEU A 329 -4.18 -17.96 -7.14
CA LEU A 329 -2.83 -18.55 -7.23
C LEU A 329 -2.32 -19.19 -5.91
N GLY A 330 -3.14 -19.26 -4.87
CA GLY A 330 -2.75 -19.87 -3.59
C GLY A 330 -1.81 -18.99 -2.75
N LYS A 331 -2.20 -17.73 -2.49
CA LYS A 331 -1.43 -16.83 -1.61
C LYS A 331 -1.37 -17.33 -0.16
N THR A 332 -2.46 -17.93 0.33
CA THR A 332 -2.54 -18.46 1.70
C THR A 332 -1.51 -19.54 1.96
N ILE A 333 -1.38 -20.53 1.05
CA ILE A 333 -0.37 -21.58 1.18
C ILE A 333 1.07 -21.03 1.10
N GLN A 334 1.31 -19.98 0.30
CA GLN A 334 2.61 -19.30 0.28
C GLN A 334 2.91 -18.60 1.61
N ALA A 335 1.91 -17.96 2.23
CA ALA A 335 2.07 -17.31 3.52
C ALA A 335 2.30 -18.32 4.66
N ILE A 336 1.55 -19.43 4.69
CA ILE A 336 1.73 -20.54 5.63
C ILE A 336 3.13 -21.14 5.46
N GLY A 337 3.51 -21.48 4.24
CA GLY A 337 4.84 -22.03 3.94
C GLY A 337 5.96 -21.09 4.39
N THR A 338 5.82 -19.79 4.15
CA THR A 338 6.79 -18.78 4.64
C THR A 338 6.91 -18.80 6.17
N ALA A 339 5.81 -18.89 6.91
CA ALA A 339 5.84 -18.95 8.37
C ALA A 339 6.52 -20.24 8.87
N ILE A 340 6.17 -21.40 8.31
CA ILE A 340 6.77 -22.69 8.66
C ILE A 340 8.29 -22.70 8.42
N LEU A 341 8.75 -22.18 7.29
CA LEU A 341 10.19 -22.10 7.02
C LEU A 341 10.89 -21.09 7.93
N LYS A 342 10.25 -19.95 8.23
CA LYS A 342 10.81 -18.98 9.19
C LYS A 342 10.89 -19.56 10.61
N LYS A 343 9.96 -20.44 11.01
CA LYS A 343 10.05 -21.20 12.27
C LYS A 343 11.35 -22.01 12.33
N GLY A 344 11.61 -22.81 11.30
CA GLY A 344 12.81 -23.67 11.25
C GLY A 344 14.13 -22.90 11.15
N ILE A 345 14.16 -21.80 10.41
CA ILE A 345 15.41 -21.04 10.14
C ILE A 345 15.73 -20.01 11.23
N PHE A 346 14.72 -19.35 11.79
CA PHE A 346 14.91 -18.22 12.70
C PHE A 346 14.42 -18.47 14.14
N ASP A 347 14.01 -19.69 14.48
CA ASP A 347 13.34 -20.05 15.75
C ASP A 347 12.15 -19.12 16.06
N PHE A 348 11.37 -18.79 15.05
CA PHE A 348 10.15 -17.99 15.26
C PHE A 348 9.11 -18.84 16.00
N ARG A 349 8.53 -18.28 17.06
CA ARG A 349 7.64 -18.99 17.99
C ARG A 349 6.20 -18.56 17.90
N LYS A 350 5.91 -17.35 17.43
CA LYS A 350 4.54 -16.86 17.27
C LYS A 350 4.34 -16.11 15.96
N THR A 351 3.30 -16.50 15.22
CA THR A 351 2.85 -15.85 13.99
C THR A 351 1.44 -15.28 14.17
N LEU A 352 1.28 -13.98 13.94
CA LEU A 352 -0.02 -13.31 13.93
C LEU A 352 -0.53 -13.18 12.49
N VAL A 353 -1.71 -13.71 12.22
CA VAL A 353 -2.44 -13.53 10.96
C VAL A 353 -3.57 -12.54 11.19
N VAL A 354 -3.56 -11.44 10.43
CA VAL A 354 -4.63 -10.44 10.40
C VAL A 354 -5.36 -10.55 9.06
N CYS A 355 -6.62 -10.95 9.08
CA CYS A 355 -7.42 -11.19 7.87
C CYS A 355 -8.86 -10.65 8.02
N PRO A 356 -9.65 -10.54 6.93
CA PRO A 356 -11.09 -10.27 7.04
C PRO A 356 -11.79 -11.27 7.97
N ALA A 357 -12.76 -10.77 8.77
CA ALA A 357 -13.47 -11.60 9.75
C ALA A 357 -14.16 -12.84 9.15
N SER A 358 -14.55 -12.77 7.87
CA SER A 358 -15.21 -13.86 7.13
C SER A 358 -14.32 -15.06 6.84
N ILE A 359 -12.99 -14.93 6.91
CA ILE A 359 -12.05 -15.99 6.51
C ILE A 359 -11.15 -16.49 7.65
N LYS A 360 -11.40 -16.09 8.91
CA LYS A 360 -10.60 -16.56 10.06
C LYS A 360 -10.62 -18.09 10.21
N GLU A 361 -11.82 -18.68 10.10
CA GLU A 361 -11.98 -20.14 10.19
C GLU A 361 -11.33 -20.87 9.01
N GLN A 362 -11.36 -20.25 7.81
CA GLN A 362 -10.69 -20.80 6.64
C GLN A 362 -9.18 -20.83 6.82
N TRP A 363 -8.59 -19.74 7.34
CA TRP A 363 -7.17 -19.68 7.70
C TRP A 363 -6.78 -20.78 8.69
N LYS A 364 -7.58 -21.00 9.74
CA LYS A 364 -7.34 -22.08 10.71
C LYS A 364 -7.29 -23.44 10.02
N LYS A 365 -8.32 -23.76 9.23
CA LYS A 365 -8.40 -25.02 8.48
C LYS A 365 -7.20 -25.21 7.55
N GLU A 366 -6.80 -24.19 6.81
CA GLU A 366 -5.67 -24.28 5.87
C GLU A 366 -4.34 -24.47 6.59
N ILE A 367 -4.10 -23.78 7.71
CA ILE A 367 -2.89 -23.97 8.52
C ILE A 367 -2.79 -25.42 9.02
N GLU A 368 -3.86 -25.94 9.61
CA GLU A 368 -3.90 -27.30 10.17
C GLU A 368 -3.90 -28.38 9.07
N LYS A 369 -4.34 -28.05 7.86
CA LYS A 369 -4.27 -28.93 6.68
C LYS A 369 -2.86 -28.99 6.09
N PHE A 370 -2.20 -27.85 5.95
CA PHE A 370 -0.95 -27.72 5.20
C PHE A 370 0.31 -27.75 6.08
N SER A 371 0.17 -27.93 7.40
CA SER A 371 1.29 -28.05 8.33
C SER A 371 0.95 -28.94 9.53
N ASP A 372 1.93 -29.25 10.37
CA ASP A 372 1.73 -29.89 11.70
C ASP A 372 1.40 -28.88 12.82
N GLU A 373 1.31 -27.59 12.48
CA GLU A 373 1.11 -26.53 13.46
C GLU A 373 -0.37 -26.30 13.79
N LYS A 374 -0.62 -25.93 15.04
CA LYS A 374 -1.96 -25.54 15.50
C LYS A 374 -2.20 -24.05 15.32
N ALA A 375 -3.45 -23.70 15.02
CA ALA A 375 -3.89 -22.33 14.88
C ALA A 375 -5.03 -21.98 15.86
N LEU A 376 -4.89 -20.84 16.53
CA LEU A 376 -5.90 -20.29 17.43
C LEU A 376 -6.64 -19.12 16.78
N VAL A 377 -7.96 -19.24 16.61
CA VAL A 377 -8.81 -18.10 16.25
C VAL A 377 -9.10 -17.30 17.51
N VAL A 378 -8.53 -16.11 17.62
CA VAL A 378 -8.69 -15.27 18.80
C VAL A 378 -10.07 -14.59 18.78
N GLN A 379 -10.81 -14.77 19.87
CA GLN A 379 -12.19 -14.30 20.01
C GLN A 379 -12.56 -14.10 21.49
N GLY A 380 -13.74 -13.51 21.75
CA GLY A 380 -14.18 -13.19 23.10
C GLY A 380 -14.01 -11.71 23.44
N ASN A 381 -14.14 -11.36 24.71
CA ASN A 381 -13.94 -10.00 25.23
C ASN A 381 -12.43 -9.63 25.32
N PRO A 382 -12.05 -8.36 25.55
CA PRO A 382 -10.64 -7.96 25.57
C PRO A 382 -9.76 -8.75 26.56
N ASP A 383 -10.28 -9.09 27.74
CA ASP A 383 -9.51 -9.80 28.77
C ASP A 383 -9.28 -11.27 28.37
N GLU A 384 -10.32 -11.94 27.86
CA GLU A 384 -10.23 -13.29 27.29
C GLU A 384 -9.24 -13.36 26.11
N ARG A 385 -9.24 -12.34 25.25
CA ARG A 385 -8.30 -12.26 24.12
C ARG A 385 -6.87 -12.03 24.59
N SER A 386 -6.66 -11.20 25.62
CA SER A 386 -5.33 -10.97 26.18
C SER A 386 -4.69 -12.26 26.71
N ILE A 387 -5.47 -13.11 27.37
CA ILE A 387 -5.02 -14.43 27.85
C ILE A 387 -4.68 -15.34 26.67
N GLN A 388 -5.52 -15.34 25.62
CA GLN A 388 -5.27 -16.15 24.42
C GLN A 388 -3.96 -15.77 23.71
N TYR A 389 -3.60 -14.49 23.59
CA TYR A 389 -2.34 -14.10 22.95
C TYR A 389 -1.10 -14.61 23.70
N GLU A 390 -1.20 -14.83 25.01
CA GLU A 390 -0.11 -15.34 25.84
C GLU A 390 0.06 -16.86 25.73
N ASP A 391 -0.87 -17.57 25.09
CA ASP A 391 -0.80 -19.02 24.89
C ASP A 391 0.54 -19.46 24.26
N GLY A 392 1.11 -20.54 24.80
CA GLY A 392 2.35 -21.15 24.33
C GLY A 392 2.15 -22.44 23.53
N GLY A 393 0.90 -22.90 23.36
CA GLY A 393 0.57 -24.15 22.68
C GLY A 393 0.30 -24.00 21.18
N HIS A 394 0.08 -22.77 20.70
CA HIS A 394 -0.21 -22.47 19.30
C HIS A 394 0.91 -21.65 18.66
N TYR A 395 1.22 -21.96 17.39
CA TYR A 395 2.18 -21.21 16.60
C TYR A 395 1.50 -20.07 15.82
N PHE A 396 0.27 -20.29 15.34
CA PHE A 396 -0.50 -19.30 14.59
C PHE A 396 -1.67 -18.74 15.42
N PHE A 397 -1.84 -17.42 15.35
CA PHE A 397 -2.93 -16.69 15.98
C PHE A 397 -3.67 -15.87 14.93
N ILE A 398 -4.99 -16.00 14.85
CA ILE A 398 -5.79 -15.43 13.76
C ILE A 398 -6.76 -14.39 14.34
N VAL A 399 -6.61 -13.15 13.89
CA VAL A 399 -7.44 -12.00 14.28
C VAL A 399 -7.98 -11.28 13.04
N ASN A 400 -9.00 -10.44 13.25
CA ASN A 400 -9.46 -9.50 12.24
C ASN A 400 -8.94 -8.08 12.48
N TYR A 401 -8.95 -7.27 11.42
CA TYR A 401 -8.48 -5.88 11.42
C TYR A 401 -9.08 -5.01 12.54
N GLU A 402 -10.36 -5.19 12.85
CA GLU A 402 -11.04 -4.41 13.89
C GLU A 402 -10.57 -4.75 15.31
N THR A 403 -10.12 -5.99 15.53
CA THR A 403 -9.63 -6.47 16.82
C THR A 403 -8.25 -5.89 17.14
N VAL A 404 -7.39 -5.76 16.13
CA VAL A 404 -6.05 -5.16 16.26
C VAL A 404 -6.09 -3.77 16.88
N LEU A 405 -7.11 -2.96 16.56
CA LEU A 405 -7.24 -1.60 17.09
C LEU A 405 -7.37 -1.58 18.62
N ARG A 406 -8.02 -2.59 19.21
CA ARG A 406 -8.25 -2.68 20.66
C ARG A 406 -7.13 -3.42 21.36
N ASP A 407 -6.53 -4.39 20.67
CA ASP A 407 -5.61 -5.35 21.29
C ASP A 407 -4.13 -5.02 21.04
N GLN A 408 -3.82 -3.89 20.41
CA GLN A 408 -2.45 -3.49 20.04
C GLN A 408 -1.43 -3.63 21.18
N ILE A 409 -1.81 -3.31 22.42
CA ILE A 409 -0.93 -3.44 23.59
C ILE A 409 -0.72 -4.91 23.96
N ALA A 410 -1.80 -5.70 24.01
CA ALA A 410 -1.73 -7.12 24.34
C ALA A 410 -0.95 -7.92 23.28
N ILE A 411 -1.15 -7.60 22.00
CA ILE A 411 -0.42 -8.19 20.87
C ILE A 411 1.09 -7.92 21.02
N ASN A 412 1.50 -6.67 21.29
CA ASN A 412 2.92 -6.36 21.47
C ASN A 412 3.51 -7.03 22.71
N LYS A 413 2.75 -7.13 23.81
CA LYS A 413 3.18 -7.83 25.02
C LYS A 413 3.42 -9.33 24.76
N ALA A 414 2.61 -9.94 23.91
CA ALA A 414 2.74 -11.36 23.54
C ALA A 414 3.95 -11.67 22.66
N GLY A 415 4.58 -10.67 22.03
CA GLY A 415 5.86 -10.81 21.35
C GLY A 415 5.81 -11.65 20.07
N PHE A 416 4.94 -11.31 19.11
CA PHE A 416 4.86 -11.99 17.82
C PHE A 416 6.12 -11.79 16.96
N ASP A 417 6.67 -12.88 16.42
CA ASP A 417 7.86 -12.83 15.55
C ASP A 417 7.51 -12.51 14.11
N PHE A 418 6.39 -13.04 13.62
CA PHE A 418 5.95 -12.90 12.23
C PHE A 418 4.51 -12.36 12.15
N LEU A 419 4.32 -11.33 11.33
CA LEU A 419 3.01 -10.74 11.05
C LEU A 419 2.62 -11.01 9.60
N ILE A 420 1.46 -11.63 9.39
CA ILE A 420 0.87 -11.84 8.06
C ILE A 420 -0.38 -10.97 7.97
N LEU A 421 -0.45 -10.12 6.95
CA LEU A 421 -1.60 -9.27 6.64
C LEU A 421 -2.23 -9.76 5.35
N ASP A 422 -3.43 -10.32 5.47
CA ASP A 422 -4.22 -10.78 4.33
C ASP A 422 -5.23 -9.73 3.90
N GLU A 423 -5.34 -9.53 2.58
CA GLU A 423 -6.14 -8.48 1.96
C GLU A 423 -5.91 -7.10 2.62
N ALA A 424 -4.63 -6.73 2.72
CA ALA A 424 -4.15 -5.49 3.34
C ALA A 424 -4.73 -4.21 2.72
N GLN A 425 -5.47 -4.31 1.61
CA GLN A 425 -6.29 -3.21 1.11
C GLN A 425 -7.28 -2.67 2.17
N ARG A 426 -7.71 -3.48 3.13
CA ARG A 426 -8.56 -3.01 4.23
C ARG A 426 -7.88 -1.96 5.13
N ALA A 427 -6.54 -1.86 5.07
CA ALA A 427 -5.73 -0.89 5.79
C ALA A 427 -5.18 0.25 4.90
N LYS A 428 -5.78 0.48 3.71
CA LYS A 428 -5.31 1.45 2.70
C LYS A 428 -5.15 2.88 3.18
N ASN A 429 -6.07 3.34 4.02
CA ASN A 429 -6.04 4.72 4.45
C ASN A 429 -5.10 4.87 5.67
N TYR A 430 -3.92 5.47 5.45
CA TYR A 430 -2.92 5.73 6.49
C TYR A 430 -3.46 6.56 7.68
N GLU A 431 -4.53 7.32 7.50
CA GLU A 431 -5.16 8.15 8.54
C GLU A 431 -6.11 7.36 9.43
N THR A 432 -6.50 6.16 9.02
CA THR A 432 -7.40 5.33 9.83
C THR A 432 -6.73 4.92 11.13
N LYS A 433 -7.53 4.84 12.20
CA LYS A 433 -7.09 4.31 13.49
C LYS A 433 -6.56 2.87 13.34
N THR A 434 -7.14 2.08 12.43
CA THR A 434 -6.69 0.72 12.12
C THR A 434 -5.28 0.70 11.54
N ALA A 435 -4.99 1.50 10.49
CA ALA A 435 -3.65 1.60 9.94
C ALA A 435 -2.64 2.12 10.97
N SER A 436 -3.03 3.11 11.79
CA SER A 436 -2.19 3.61 12.88
C SER A 436 -1.86 2.54 13.93
N SER A 437 -2.81 1.65 14.23
CA SER A 437 -2.62 0.56 15.20
C SER A 437 -1.74 -0.56 14.62
N LEU A 438 -1.96 -0.93 13.35
CA LEU A 438 -1.11 -1.90 12.64
C LEU A 438 0.35 -1.45 12.56
N LYS A 439 0.61 -0.16 12.31
CA LYS A 439 1.97 0.41 12.30
C LYS A 439 2.69 0.29 13.64
N ARG A 440 1.94 0.16 14.74
CA ARG A 440 2.48 0.01 16.10
C ARG A 440 2.68 -1.45 16.51
N ILE A 441 2.24 -2.41 15.69
CA ILE A 441 2.54 -3.82 15.95
C ILE A 441 4.02 -4.05 15.70
N GLU A 442 4.67 -4.53 16.74
CA GLU A 442 6.06 -4.97 16.73
C GLU A 442 6.12 -6.44 16.30
N ALA A 443 6.86 -6.70 15.22
CA ALA A 443 7.15 -8.04 14.73
C ALA A 443 8.50 -8.01 14.02
N LYS A 444 9.27 -9.11 14.11
CA LYS A 444 10.60 -9.21 13.48
C LYS A 444 10.48 -9.19 11.96
N HIS A 445 9.59 -10.04 11.42
CA HIS A 445 9.26 -10.09 10.00
C HIS A 445 7.76 -9.80 9.76
N LYS A 446 7.44 -9.29 8.57
CA LYS A 446 6.10 -8.92 8.14
C LYS A 446 5.87 -9.33 6.68
N LEU A 447 4.71 -9.89 6.39
CA LEU A 447 4.29 -10.30 5.06
C LEU A 447 2.90 -9.74 4.79
N VAL A 448 2.73 -9.11 3.63
CA VAL A 448 1.42 -8.75 3.09
C VAL A 448 1.11 -9.69 1.94
N ILE A 449 -0.10 -10.24 1.93
CA ILE A 449 -0.65 -10.97 0.79
C ILE A 449 -1.92 -10.26 0.30
N THR A 450 -2.02 -10.03 -1.00
CA THR A 450 -3.16 -9.31 -1.59
C THR A 450 -3.31 -9.67 -3.07
N GLY A 451 -4.55 -9.77 -3.57
CA GLY A 451 -4.79 -9.92 -5.00
C GLY A 451 -4.66 -8.61 -5.79
N THR A 452 -4.76 -7.47 -5.11
CA THR A 452 -4.90 -6.13 -5.68
C THR A 452 -4.04 -5.13 -4.88
N PRO A 453 -2.70 -5.18 -5.00
CA PRO A 453 -1.80 -4.30 -4.24
C PRO A 453 -2.08 -2.80 -4.47
N ILE A 454 -2.62 -2.44 -5.64
CA ILE A 454 -3.04 -1.09 -6.03
C ILE A 454 -4.47 -1.21 -6.56
N GLU A 455 -5.48 -0.78 -5.82
CA GLU A 455 -6.83 -0.67 -6.40
C GLU A 455 -7.06 0.71 -7.01
N ASN A 456 -6.64 1.80 -6.35
CA ASN A 456 -7.07 3.14 -6.74
C ASN A 456 -5.98 4.22 -6.69
N ARG A 457 -4.96 4.15 -5.80
CA ARG A 457 -4.00 5.25 -5.60
C ARG A 457 -2.62 4.79 -5.15
N LEU A 458 -1.56 5.47 -5.59
CA LEU A 458 -0.16 5.21 -5.18
C LEU A 458 0.05 5.32 -3.66
N ILE A 459 -0.74 6.18 -3.00
CA ILE A 459 -0.70 6.41 -1.54
C ILE A 459 -1.09 5.16 -0.73
N ASP A 460 -1.82 4.23 -1.34
CA ASP A 460 -2.21 2.97 -0.71
C ASP A 460 -0.97 2.11 -0.44
N ILE A 461 -0.05 2.03 -1.41
CA ILE A 461 1.24 1.34 -1.23
C ILE A 461 2.07 2.03 -0.14
N PHE A 462 2.13 3.37 -0.12
CA PHE A 462 2.84 4.09 0.94
C PHE A 462 2.30 3.71 2.32
N SER A 463 0.99 3.57 2.45
CA SER A 463 0.32 3.20 3.70
C SER A 463 0.67 1.78 4.15
N ILE A 464 0.65 0.81 3.22
CA ILE A 464 1.05 -0.58 3.45
C ILE A 464 2.52 -0.67 3.81
N MET A 465 3.38 0.04 3.08
CA MET A 465 4.81 0.10 3.37
C MET A 465 5.10 0.71 4.73
N GLY A 466 4.33 1.71 5.16
CA GLY A 466 4.43 2.24 6.52
C GLY A 466 4.18 1.20 7.63
N ILE A 467 3.45 0.11 7.34
CA ILE A 467 3.23 -1.01 8.27
C ILE A 467 4.38 -2.03 8.18
N LEU A 468 4.82 -2.34 6.96
CA LEU A 468 5.85 -3.33 6.67
C LEU A 468 7.27 -2.85 7.02
N ASP A 469 7.68 -1.73 6.44
CA ASP A 469 8.96 -1.08 6.65
C ASP A 469 8.79 0.45 6.52
N PRO A 470 8.66 1.18 7.65
CA PRO A 470 8.41 2.61 7.64
C PRO A 470 9.57 3.44 7.09
N TYR A 471 10.77 2.86 6.96
CA TYR A 471 11.94 3.56 6.40
C TYR A 471 12.04 3.40 4.89
N PHE A 472 11.31 2.46 4.29
CA PHE A 472 11.44 2.10 2.88
C PHE A 472 11.26 3.28 1.94
N PHE A 473 10.16 4.04 2.05
CA PHE A 473 9.91 5.23 1.24
C PHE A 473 10.40 6.53 1.86
N GLY A 474 10.86 6.50 3.11
CA GLY A 474 11.07 7.71 3.88
C GLY A 474 9.75 8.41 4.28
N PRO A 475 9.82 9.65 4.76
CA PRO A 475 8.65 10.39 5.20
C PRO A 475 7.68 10.70 4.06
N LEU A 476 6.40 10.80 4.41
CA LEU A 476 5.33 11.09 3.45
C LEU A 476 5.58 12.37 2.64
N TRP A 477 6.18 13.40 3.23
CA TRP A 477 6.46 14.63 2.48
C TRP A 477 7.52 14.42 1.39
N GLU A 478 8.52 13.57 1.63
CA GLU A 478 9.58 13.28 0.66
C GLU A 478 9.01 12.40 -0.45
N PHE A 479 8.26 11.36 -0.08
CA PHE A 479 7.54 10.53 -1.04
C PHE A 479 6.57 11.35 -1.92
N SER A 480 5.76 12.19 -1.29
CA SER A 480 4.81 13.03 -2.02
C SER A 480 5.48 14.08 -2.88
N TYR A 481 6.60 14.65 -2.42
CA TYR A 481 7.40 15.53 -3.26
C TYR A 481 7.89 14.77 -4.49
N GLN A 482 8.43 13.56 -4.34
CA GLN A 482 9.03 12.77 -5.43
C GLN A 482 8.03 12.15 -6.42
N HIS A 483 6.78 11.92 -5.98
CA HIS A 483 5.84 11.09 -6.72
C HIS A 483 4.42 11.65 -6.86
N CYS A 484 4.05 12.76 -6.22
CA CYS A 484 2.67 13.27 -6.26
C CYS A 484 2.58 14.66 -6.90
N LEU A 485 1.54 14.84 -7.71
CA LEU A 485 1.09 16.12 -8.25
C LEU A 485 -0.14 16.57 -7.46
N PHE A 486 -0.10 17.79 -6.92
CA PHE A 486 -1.16 18.29 -6.03
C PHE A 486 -2.11 19.24 -6.75
N ASP A 487 -3.32 19.36 -6.23
CA ASP A 487 -4.27 20.37 -6.67
C ASP A 487 -3.80 21.78 -6.19
N PRO A 488 -3.77 22.80 -7.08
CA PRO A 488 -3.32 24.15 -6.74
C PRO A 488 -4.16 24.80 -5.65
N GLU A 489 -5.48 24.63 -5.71
CA GLU A 489 -6.43 25.19 -4.76
C GLU A 489 -6.54 24.32 -3.50
N ARG A 490 -6.60 23.00 -3.68
CA ARG A 490 -6.76 22.03 -2.58
C ARG A 490 -5.44 21.35 -2.28
N HIS A 491 -4.62 21.98 -1.45
CA HIS A 491 -3.25 21.51 -1.16
C HIS A 491 -3.09 20.02 -0.76
N ASN A 492 -4.11 19.35 -0.19
CA ASN A 492 -4.06 17.93 0.20
C ASN A 492 -4.60 16.96 -0.85
N LYS A 493 -5.20 17.46 -1.94
CA LYS A 493 -5.74 16.63 -3.01
C LYS A 493 -4.60 16.32 -3.99
N ILE A 494 -4.43 15.04 -4.30
CA ILE A 494 -3.48 14.56 -5.29
C ILE A 494 -4.25 14.39 -6.59
N ASN A 495 -3.84 15.10 -7.64
CA ASN A 495 -4.47 15.06 -8.95
C ASN A 495 -3.70 14.12 -9.91
N GLY A 496 -2.44 13.78 -9.63
CA GLY A 496 -1.65 12.87 -10.45
C GLY A 496 -0.39 12.36 -9.76
N TYR A 497 0.39 11.53 -10.45
CA TYR A 497 1.63 10.95 -9.93
C TYR A 497 2.77 11.05 -10.93
N TYR A 498 4.01 11.02 -10.44
CA TYR A 498 5.18 10.99 -11.30
C TYR A 498 6.37 10.16 -10.81
N ASN A 499 7.38 9.96 -11.67
CA ASN A 499 8.54 9.09 -11.41
C ASN A 499 8.18 7.64 -11.02
N LEU A 500 7.14 7.07 -11.66
CA LEU A 500 6.61 5.75 -11.28
C LEU A 500 7.57 4.59 -11.54
N LYS A 501 8.43 4.69 -12.55
CA LYS A 501 9.43 3.66 -12.82
C LYS A 501 10.46 3.48 -11.72
N SER A 502 11.03 4.57 -11.22
CA SER A 502 11.97 4.54 -10.09
C SER A 502 11.32 3.90 -8.88
N LEU A 503 10.04 4.21 -8.66
CA LEU A 503 9.23 3.59 -7.63
C LEU A 503 9.03 2.08 -7.86
N ASN A 504 8.73 1.66 -9.09
CA ASN A 504 8.59 0.24 -9.46
C ASN A 504 9.90 -0.52 -9.22
N LYS A 505 11.03 -0.01 -9.69
CA LYS A 505 12.36 -0.59 -9.47
C LYS A 505 12.70 -0.74 -7.99
N LYS A 506 12.31 0.26 -7.19
CA LYS A 506 12.45 0.18 -5.73
C LYS A 506 11.57 -0.92 -5.14
N LEU A 507 10.32 -1.04 -5.62
CA LEU A 507 9.35 -2.04 -5.17
C LEU A 507 9.72 -3.49 -5.56
N GLU A 508 10.43 -3.74 -6.65
CA GLU A 508 10.87 -5.09 -7.07
C GLU A 508 11.62 -5.85 -5.96
N GLY A 509 12.35 -5.12 -5.10
CA GLY A 509 13.07 -5.72 -3.98
C GLY A 509 12.16 -6.31 -2.89
N ILE A 510 10.90 -5.89 -2.81
CA ILE A 510 9.97 -6.19 -1.71
C ILE A 510 8.63 -6.76 -2.18
N LEU A 511 8.25 -6.56 -3.44
CA LEU A 511 6.98 -6.98 -4.02
C LEU A 511 7.20 -7.97 -5.16
N ILE A 512 6.50 -9.10 -5.09
CA ILE A 512 6.37 -10.05 -6.20
C ILE A 512 4.91 -10.08 -6.65
N ARG A 513 4.67 -10.00 -7.96
CA ARG A 513 3.34 -10.06 -8.56
C ARG A 513 3.34 -10.95 -9.80
N ARG A 514 2.48 -11.96 -9.81
CA ARG A 514 2.23 -12.81 -10.98
C ARG A 514 0.76 -12.83 -11.35
N GLU A 515 0.52 -12.93 -12.65
CA GLU A 515 -0.80 -13.06 -13.25
C GLU A 515 -0.98 -14.50 -13.72
N LYS A 516 -2.22 -15.00 -13.73
CA LYS A 516 -2.53 -16.38 -14.15
C LYS A 516 -1.96 -16.71 -15.52
N ARG A 517 -2.05 -15.77 -16.48
CA ARG A 517 -1.50 -15.93 -17.83
C ARG A 517 0.01 -16.18 -17.86
N LYS A 518 0.77 -15.69 -16.87
CA LYS A 518 2.23 -15.87 -16.77
C LYS A 518 2.62 -17.21 -16.16
N VAL A 519 1.69 -17.89 -15.49
CA VAL A 519 1.91 -19.18 -14.82
C VAL A 519 0.95 -20.25 -15.32
N ILE A 520 0.33 -20.02 -16.49
CA ILE A 520 -0.77 -20.85 -17.00
C ILE A 520 -0.32 -22.28 -17.24
N ASP A 521 0.91 -22.48 -17.70
CA ASP A 521 1.53 -23.79 -17.93
C ASP A 521 1.70 -24.61 -16.64
N GLN A 522 1.64 -23.95 -15.48
CA GLN A 522 1.70 -24.59 -14.16
C GLN A 522 0.31 -24.80 -13.53
N LEU A 523 -0.75 -24.22 -14.11
CA LEU A 523 -2.12 -24.33 -13.60
C LEU A 523 -2.87 -25.46 -14.32
N PRO A 524 -3.92 -26.05 -13.71
CA PRO A 524 -4.82 -26.95 -14.42
C PRO A 524 -5.46 -26.24 -15.61
N ASN A 525 -5.69 -26.96 -16.72
CA ASN A 525 -6.37 -26.39 -17.88
C ASN A 525 -7.78 -25.92 -17.52
N ILE A 526 -8.03 -24.60 -17.64
CA ILE A 526 -9.35 -23.99 -17.48
C ILE A 526 -9.92 -23.74 -18.88
N GLN A 527 -11.14 -24.22 -19.13
CA GLN A 527 -11.90 -23.87 -20.32
C GLN A 527 -12.96 -22.83 -19.95
N GLN A 528 -13.02 -21.72 -20.70
CA GLN A 528 -14.05 -20.71 -20.56
C GLN A 528 -14.94 -20.71 -21.81
N ILE A 529 -16.22 -20.96 -21.61
CA ILE A 529 -17.22 -21.03 -22.69
C ILE A 529 -18.31 -20.01 -22.38
N ASN A 530 -18.53 -19.08 -23.31
CA ASN A 530 -19.62 -18.11 -23.22
C ASN A 530 -20.80 -18.62 -24.05
N ILE A 531 -21.95 -18.79 -23.39
CA ILE A 531 -23.18 -19.29 -24.04
C ILE A 531 -24.15 -18.10 -24.18
N PRO A 532 -24.34 -17.55 -25.39
CA PRO A 532 -25.32 -16.50 -25.61
C PRO A 532 -26.74 -17.07 -25.52
N VAL A 533 -27.57 -16.48 -24.66
CA VAL A 533 -28.96 -16.86 -24.46
C VAL A 533 -29.86 -15.71 -24.90
N ASN A 534 -30.82 -16.01 -25.79
CA ASN A 534 -31.77 -15.02 -26.27
C ASN A 534 -32.84 -14.74 -25.21
N LEU A 535 -33.31 -13.48 -25.15
CA LEU A 535 -34.42 -13.10 -24.29
C LEU A 535 -35.72 -13.73 -24.79
N SER A 536 -36.61 -14.11 -23.87
CA SER A 536 -37.99 -14.40 -24.23
C SER A 536 -38.70 -13.12 -24.71
N PRO A 537 -39.78 -13.22 -25.49
CA PRO A 537 -40.53 -12.05 -25.94
C PRO A 537 -40.93 -11.12 -24.77
N LEU A 538 -41.39 -11.70 -23.66
CA LEU A 538 -41.78 -10.93 -22.48
C LEU A 538 -40.58 -10.22 -21.83
N GLN A 539 -39.44 -10.89 -21.69
CA GLN A 539 -38.22 -10.25 -21.18
C GLN A 539 -37.74 -9.12 -22.09
N ALA A 540 -37.82 -9.32 -23.41
CA ALA A 540 -37.43 -8.32 -24.40
C ALA A 540 -38.31 -7.07 -24.30
N ASP A 541 -39.62 -7.24 -24.09
CA ASP A 541 -40.56 -6.13 -23.91
C ASP A 541 -40.27 -5.30 -22.65
N TYR A 542 -40.08 -5.97 -21.50
CA TYR A 542 -39.67 -5.29 -20.27
C TYR A 542 -38.33 -4.56 -20.44
N HIS A 543 -37.33 -5.25 -21.00
CA HIS A 543 -36.01 -4.68 -21.22
C HIS A 543 -36.07 -3.44 -22.13
N ALA A 544 -36.83 -3.51 -23.23
CA ALA A 544 -37.06 -2.39 -24.14
C ALA A 544 -37.80 -1.23 -23.47
N SER A 545 -38.78 -1.52 -22.60
CA SER A 545 -39.49 -0.50 -21.82
C SER A 545 -38.53 0.27 -20.88
N TYR A 546 -37.68 -0.44 -20.15
CA TYR A 546 -36.66 0.20 -19.30
C TYR A 546 -35.62 0.97 -20.11
N ALA A 547 -35.17 0.43 -21.24
CA ALA A 547 -34.25 1.10 -22.15
C ALA A 547 -34.83 2.42 -22.70
N LYS A 548 -36.12 2.45 -23.05
CA LYS A 548 -36.82 3.68 -23.45
C LYS A 548 -36.85 4.72 -22.32
N GLY A 549 -37.16 4.28 -21.09
CA GLY A 549 -37.12 5.16 -19.91
C GLY A 549 -35.72 5.73 -19.65
N LEU A 550 -34.69 4.91 -19.84
CA LEU A 550 -33.30 5.31 -19.68
C LEU A 550 -32.88 6.33 -20.75
N ALA A 551 -33.23 6.09 -22.01
CA ALA A 551 -32.95 7.00 -23.12
C ALA A 551 -33.57 8.39 -22.92
N GLN A 552 -34.76 8.48 -22.31
CA GLN A 552 -35.38 9.77 -21.96
C GLN A 552 -34.57 10.56 -20.93
N ILE A 553 -33.94 9.87 -19.96
CA ILE A 553 -33.12 10.50 -18.93
C ILE A 553 -31.80 10.97 -19.54
N ILE A 554 -31.13 10.14 -20.34
CA ILE A 554 -29.84 10.45 -20.97
C ILE A 554 -29.93 11.67 -21.90
N ARG A 555 -31.08 11.91 -22.52
CA ARG A 555 -31.30 13.08 -23.39
C ARG A 555 -31.40 14.41 -22.64
N LYS A 556 -31.49 14.41 -21.30
CA LYS A 556 -31.54 15.65 -20.51
C LYS A 556 -30.18 16.35 -20.53
N LYS A 557 -30.19 17.67 -20.74
CA LYS A 557 -28.98 18.51 -20.72
C LYS A 557 -28.29 18.55 -19.34
N PHE A 558 -29.08 18.43 -18.27
CA PHE A 558 -28.60 18.40 -16.88
C PHE A 558 -29.29 17.26 -16.13
N LEU A 559 -28.51 16.43 -15.46
CA LEU A 559 -28.99 15.29 -14.68
C LEU A 559 -29.07 15.68 -13.19
N THR A 560 -30.25 15.52 -12.60
CA THR A 560 -30.42 15.70 -11.16
C THR A 560 -30.00 14.44 -10.39
N PRO A 561 -29.74 14.52 -9.07
CA PRO A 561 -29.50 13.33 -8.25
C PRO A 561 -30.63 12.29 -8.35
N TYR A 562 -31.88 12.74 -8.50
CA TYR A 562 -33.03 11.87 -8.73
C TYR A 562 -32.96 11.14 -10.08
N ASP A 563 -32.53 11.84 -11.14
CA ASP A 563 -32.33 11.24 -12.47
C ASP A 563 -31.26 10.15 -12.44
N LEU A 564 -30.16 10.39 -11.72
CA LEU A 564 -29.10 9.40 -11.52
C LEU A 564 -29.62 8.17 -10.76
N GLN A 565 -30.39 8.37 -9.70
CA GLN A 565 -31.00 7.26 -8.95
C GLN A 565 -31.97 6.45 -9.83
N ARG A 566 -32.82 7.13 -10.61
CA ARG A 566 -33.76 6.48 -11.53
C ARG A 566 -33.03 5.73 -12.66
N MET A 567 -31.95 6.30 -13.18
CA MET A 567 -31.07 5.65 -14.15
C MET A 567 -30.48 4.35 -13.59
N MET A 568 -29.94 4.38 -12.37
CA MET A 568 -29.42 3.19 -11.69
C MET A 568 -30.51 2.13 -11.50
N LEU A 569 -31.73 2.53 -11.14
CA LEU A 569 -32.86 1.60 -11.01
C LEU A 569 -33.24 0.95 -12.34
N LEU A 570 -33.32 1.72 -13.42
CA LEU A 570 -33.65 1.17 -14.75
C LEU A 570 -32.57 0.20 -15.24
N LEU A 571 -31.29 0.55 -15.07
CA LEU A 571 -30.17 -0.33 -15.39
C LEU A 571 -30.22 -1.63 -14.56
N ALA A 572 -30.52 -1.54 -13.26
CA ALA A 572 -30.69 -2.71 -12.41
C ALA A 572 -31.86 -3.59 -12.89
N ASN A 573 -33.01 -2.99 -13.24
CA ASN A 573 -34.17 -3.72 -13.74
C ASN A 573 -33.91 -4.38 -15.10
N MET A 574 -33.19 -3.71 -16.01
CA MET A 574 -32.74 -4.32 -17.27
C MET A 574 -31.88 -5.55 -17.02
N ARG A 575 -30.97 -5.52 -16.04
CA ARG A 575 -30.15 -6.68 -15.67
C ARG A 575 -30.99 -7.81 -15.05
N MET A 576 -31.89 -7.46 -14.12
CA MET A 576 -32.73 -8.43 -13.41
C MET A 576 -33.69 -9.17 -14.36
N VAL A 577 -34.33 -8.46 -15.29
CA VAL A 577 -35.28 -9.09 -16.22
C VAL A 577 -34.59 -10.07 -17.17
N CYS A 578 -33.34 -9.82 -17.55
CA CYS A 578 -32.53 -10.76 -18.33
C CYS A 578 -32.24 -12.07 -17.59
N ASP A 579 -32.35 -12.10 -16.26
CA ASP A 579 -32.21 -13.34 -15.48
C ASP A 579 -33.56 -14.05 -15.35
N SER A 580 -34.60 -13.35 -14.86
CA SER A 580 -35.98 -13.86 -14.84
C SER A 580 -36.95 -12.69 -14.63
N THR A 581 -38.14 -12.77 -15.24
CA THR A 581 -39.22 -11.79 -15.00
C THR A 581 -39.68 -11.77 -13.54
N TYR A 582 -39.51 -12.88 -12.81
CA TYR A 582 -39.89 -13.03 -11.40
C TYR A 582 -39.15 -12.04 -10.47
N LEU A 583 -37.97 -11.59 -10.89
CA LEU A 583 -37.21 -10.62 -10.09
C LEU A 583 -37.90 -9.25 -10.06
N ILE A 584 -38.71 -8.95 -11.08
CA ILE A 584 -39.39 -7.68 -11.29
C ILE A 584 -40.79 -7.70 -10.69
N ASP A 585 -41.61 -8.70 -11.06
CA ASP A 585 -43.05 -8.70 -10.76
C ASP A 585 -43.46 -9.65 -9.61
N ASP A 586 -42.57 -10.56 -9.20
CA ASP A 586 -42.86 -11.63 -8.23
C ASP A 586 -44.05 -12.55 -8.65
N GLU A 587 -44.40 -12.57 -9.94
CA GLU A 587 -45.55 -13.30 -10.50
C GLU A 587 -45.15 -14.23 -11.65
N THR A 588 -44.51 -13.70 -12.69
CA THR A 588 -44.15 -14.48 -13.88
C THR A 588 -42.73 -15.01 -13.76
N ASN A 589 -42.41 -16.16 -14.34
CA ASN A 589 -41.05 -16.74 -14.27
C ASN A 589 -40.53 -17.16 -15.66
N GLU A 590 -40.54 -16.22 -16.60
CA GLU A 590 -39.89 -16.38 -17.90
C GLU A 590 -38.38 -16.24 -17.73
N SER A 591 -37.63 -17.33 -17.94
CA SER A 591 -36.18 -17.38 -17.72
C SER A 591 -35.47 -18.37 -18.66
N PRO A 592 -35.18 -17.95 -19.90
CA PRO A 592 -34.39 -18.73 -20.84
C PRO A 592 -33.00 -19.11 -20.29
N LYS A 593 -32.42 -18.28 -19.41
CA LYS A 593 -31.15 -18.61 -18.73
C LYS A 593 -31.28 -19.78 -17.75
N LEU A 594 -32.41 -19.89 -17.05
CA LEU A 594 -32.66 -21.00 -16.13
C LEU A 594 -32.88 -22.30 -16.92
N GLU A 595 -33.58 -22.23 -18.05
CA GLU A 595 -33.77 -23.35 -18.98
C GLU A 595 -32.43 -23.81 -19.57
N GLU A 596 -31.60 -22.88 -20.04
CA GLU A 596 -30.27 -23.21 -20.56
C GLU A 596 -29.36 -23.79 -19.45
N LEU A 597 -29.43 -23.24 -18.24
CA LEU A 597 -28.71 -23.80 -17.09
C LEU A 597 -29.17 -25.24 -16.79
N GLU A 598 -30.47 -25.49 -16.82
CA GLU A 598 -31.05 -26.83 -16.64
C GLU A 598 -30.52 -27.81 -17.71
N TYR A 599 -30.54 -27.38 -18.98
CA TYR A 599 -29.97 -28.15 -20.10
C TYR A 599 -28.48 -28.45 -19.91
N ILE A 600 -27.68 -27.45 -19.53
CA ILE A 600 -26.23 -27.64 -19.30
C ILE A 600 -25.99 -28.63 -18.16
N LEU A 601 -26.71 -28.50 -17.05
CA LEU A 601 -26.50 -29.36 -15.88
C LEU A 601 -26.89 -30.81 -16.17
N PHE A 602 -28.05 -31.04 -16.79
CA PHE A 602 -28.60 -32.39 -16.94
C PHE A 602 -28.21 -33.07 -18.24
N GLU A 603 -28.18 -32.36 -19.36
CA GLU A 603 -27.91 -32.98 -20.67
C GLU A 603 -26.42 -32.92 -21.05
N LYS A 604 -25.73 -31.80 -20.76
CA LYS A 604 -24.30 -31.66 -21.13
C LYS A 604 -23.36 -32.23 -20.09
N LEU A 605 -23.61 -31.94 -18.82
CA LEU A 605 -22.73 -32.33 -17.72
C LEU A 605 -23.17 -33.62 -17.03
N ASP A 606 -24.41 -34.05 -17.26
CA ASP A 606 -25.03 -35.23 -16.66
C ASP A 606 -24.70 -35.35 -15.16
N VAL A 607 -25.05 -34.31 -14.40
CA VAL A 607 -24.78 -34.24 -12.95
C VAL A 607 -25.49 -35.33 -12.15
N ARG A 608 -26.44 -36.04 -12.76
CA ARG A 608 -27.16 -37.15 -12.13
C ARG A 608 -26.31 -38.41 -12.07
N ASN A 609 -25.52 -38.67 -13.12
CA ASN A 609 -24.72 -39.89 -13.22
C ASN A 609 -23.22 -39.63 -13.06
N THR A 610 -22.77 -38.38 -13.10
CA THR A 610 -21.36 -38.03 -12.93
C THR A 610 -21.09 -37.51 -11.53
N ASN A 611 -19.97 -37.93 -10.94
CA ASN A 611 -19.51 -37.40 -9.66
C ASN A 611 -18.79 -36.05 -9.85
N ARG A 612 -19.54 -35.03 -10.27
CA ARG A 612 -19.05 -33.67 -10.52
C ARG A 612 -19.68 -32.68 -9.55
N LYS A 613 -18.84 -31.86 -8.93
CA LYS A 613 -19.30 -30.74 -8.09
C LYS A 613 -19.35 -29.47 -8.93
N ILE A 614 -20.47 -28.76 -8.85
CA ILE A 614 -20.72 -27.54 -9.63
C ILE A 614 -21.01 -26.38 -8.67
N ILE A 615 -20.39 -25.24 -8.95
CA ILE A 615 -20.62 -23.99 -8.21
C ILE A 615 -21.30 -23.02 -9.17
N ILE A 616 -22.49 -22.54 -8.77
CA ILE A 616 -23.29 -21.60 -9.56
C ILE A 616 -23.31 -20.27 -8.84
N PHE A 617 -22.84 -19.22 -9.51
CA PHE A 617 -22.86 -17.85 -8.98
C PHE A 617 -24.01 -17.05 -9.58
N SER A 618 -24.66 -16.25 -8.74
CA SER A 618 -25.64 -15.25 -9.18
C SER A 618 -25.67 -14.09 -8.19
N GLU A 619 -25.89 -12.87 -8.70
CA GLU A 619 -25.97 -11.64 -7.92
C GLU A 619 -27.27 -11.54 -7.09
N TRP A 620 -28.34 -12.18 -7.55
CA TRP A 620 -29.67 -12.02 -6.97
C TRP A 620 -30.10 -13.26 -6.17
N VAL A 621 -30.42 -13.07 -4.88
CA VAL A 621 -30.91 -14.16 -4.00
C VAL A 621 -32.22 -14.77 -4.52
N LYS A 622 -33.06 -13.99 -5.21
CA LYS A 622 -34.28 -14.52 -5.85
C LYS A 622 -33.94 -15.59 -6.92
N VAL A 623 -32.86 -15.42 -7.69
CA VAL A 623 -32.39 -16.42 -8.66
C VAL A 623 -31.89 -17.68 -7.96
N HIS A 624 -31.23 -17.55 -6.80
CA HIS A 624 -30.81 -18.72 -6.01
C HIS A 624 -32.02 -19.59 -5.64
N LYS A 625 -33.16 -18.97 -5.28
CA LYS A 625 -34.40 -19.70 -5.00
C LYS A 625 -34.95 -20.41 -6.22
N LEU A 626 -34.91 -19.78 -7.40
CA LEU A 626 -35.37 -20.38 -8.66
C LEU A 626 -34.52 -21.60 -9.03
N ILE A 627 -33.18 -21.44 -8.98
CA ILE A 627 -32.23 -22.54 -9.19
C ILE A 627 -32.47 -23.65 -8.16
N GLY A 628 -32.60 -23.31 -6.88
CA GLY A 628 -32.87 -24.27 -5.82
C GLY A 628 -34.20 -25.00 -5.97
N LYS A 629 -35.23 -24.38 -6.58
CA LYS A 629 -36.49 -25.06 -6.94
C LYS A 629 -36.27 -26.05 -8.08
N MET A 630 -35.59 -25.63 -9.15
CA MET A 630 -35.25 -26.49 -10.28
C MET A 630 -34.42 -27.70 -9.84
N LEU A 631 -33.41 -27.52 -8.98
CA LEU A 631 -32.58 -28.62 -8.46
C LEU A 631 -33.40 -29.59 -7.60
N ARG A 632 -34.32 -29.11 -6.75
CA ARG A 632 -35.20 -29.98 -5.94
C ARG A 632 -36.16 -30.80 -6.80
N SER A 633 -36.80 -30.17 -7.79
CA SER A 633 -37.70 -30.87 -8.71
C SER A 633 -36.99 -32.01 -9.46
N ASN A 634 -35.68 -31.88 -9.64
CA ASN A 634 -34.82 -32.85 -10.30
C ASN A 634 -34.02 -33.75 -9.32
N ASN A 635 -34.38 -33.78 -8.03
CA ASN A 635 -33.76 -34.59 -6.97
C ASN A 635 -32.23 -34.41 -6.81
N ILE A 636 -31.72 -33.20 -7.07
CA ILE A 636 -30.31 -32.87 -6.87
C ILE A 636 -30.10 -32.20 -5.51
N GLY A 637 -29.19 -32.76 -4.72
CA GLY A 637 -28.73 -32.15 -3.48
C GLY A 637 -27.91 -30.89 -3.76
N PHE A 638 -28.18 -29.81 -3.03
CA PHE A 638 -27.40 -28.57 -3.13
C PHE A 638 -27.28 -27.89 -1.76
N VAL A 639 -26.33 -26.98 -1.67
CA VAL A 639 -26.21 -26.02 -0.57
C VAL A 639 -26.33 -24.60 -1.13
N GLU A 640 -26.93 -23.71 -0.36
CA GLU A 640 -27.05 -22.30 -0.72
C GLU A 640 -26.18 -21.47 0.23
N LEU A 641 -25.36 -20.57 -0.32
CA LEU A 641 -24.56 -19.63 0.47
C LEU A 641 -24.87 -18.19 0.04
N ASN A 642 -25.53 -17.43 0.90
CA ASN A 642 -25.89 -16.03 0.62
C ASN A 642 -25.66 -15.11 1.84
N GLY A 643 -25.80 -13.80 1.64
CA GLY A 643 -25.52 -12.78 2.66
C GLY A 643 -26.42 -12.86 3.90
N ARG A 644 -27.58 -13.52 3.83
CA ARG A 644 -28.51 -13.68 4.96
C ARG A 644 -28.09 -14.80 5.91
N ILE A 645 -27.18 -15.68 5.49
CA ILE A 645 -26.73 -16.81 6.31
C ILE A 645 -25.73 -16.32 7.38
N PRO A 646 -26.01 -16.59 8.68
CA PRO A 646 -25.11 -16.24 9.77
C PRO A 646 -23.71 -16.84 9.58
N VAL A 647 -22.66 -16.08 9.92
CA VAL A 647 -21.25 -16.47 9.71
C VAL A 647 -20.93 -17.82 10.36
N LYS A 648 -21.49 -18.11 11.54
CA LYS A 648 -21.28 -19.37 12.27
C LYS A 648 -21.74 -20.60 11.48
N SER A 649 -22.83 -20.49 10.72
CA SER A 649 -23.42 -21.60 9.96
C SER A 649 -22.77 -21.82 8.59
N ARG A 650 -22.00 -20.84 8.09
CA ARG A 650 -21.36 -20.94 6.77
C ARG A 650 -20.35 -22.09 6.69
N GLY A 651 -19.63 -22.34 7.78
CA GLY A 651 -18.61 -23.40 7.83
C GLY A 651 -19.21 -24.81 7.67
N GLU A 652 -20.40 -25.04 8.21
CA GLU A 652 -21.13 -26.32 8.08
C GLU A 652 -21.64 -26.54 6.66
N LEU A 653 -22.17 -25.50 6.01
CA LEU A 653 -22.64 -25.58 4.62
C LEU A 653 -21.50 -25.90 3.64
N ILE A 654 -20.34 -25.27 3.84
CA ILE A 654 -19.16 -25.55 3.02
C ILE A 654 -18.72 -27.00 3.21
N ARG A 655 -18.64 -27.49 4.46
CA ARG A 655 -18.32 -28.92 4.73
C ARG A 655 -19.33 -29.85 4.08
N LYS A 656 -20.63 -29.55 4.18
CA LYS A 656 -21.67 -30.35 3.53
C LYS A 656 -21.47 -30.45 2.02
N PHE A 657 -20.94 -29.42 1.36
CA PHE A 657 -20.59 -29.45 -0.06
C PHE A 657 -19.24 -30.11 -0.36
N GLU A 658 -18.29 -30.07 0.57
CA GLU A 658 -16.98 -30.74 0.41
C GLU A 658 -17.09 -32.26 0.62
N ASP A 659 -17.92 -32.69 1.56
CA ASP A 659 -18.00 -34.08 2.03
C ASP A 659 -19.07 -34.93 1.32
N ASN A 660 -20.19 -34.31 0.86
CA ASN A 660 -21.18 -34.97 -0.02
C ASN A 660 -20.89 -34.64 -1.48
#